data_AF-A0A813HB48-F1
#
_entry.id   AF-A0A813HB48-F1
#
_cell.length_a   1.000
_cell.length_b   1.000
_cell.length_c   1.000
_cell.angle_alpha   90.00
_cell.angle_beta   90.00
_cell.angle_gamma   90.00
#
_symmetry.space_group_name_H-M   'P 1'
#
loop_
_entity.id
_entity.type
_entity.pdbx_description
1 polymer ?
#
loop_
_entity_poly.entity_id
_entity_poly.type
_entity_poly.pdbx_seq_one_letter_code
_entity_poly.pdbx_strand_id
1 'polypeptide(L)'
;MVVLEPLRLSGEAGSLAVEKILAAARLAGLEVELSPGGQKTPCGLSVPELRSANGNVVRHTNAILRQVAQATECGLLGNNFTEEGQVDSWMEWASLEVDHLVLEGDGCGGACDTLQAHLAGRTFLVGQRLTLADITVACSLRGPLEKAGLDELRKSRPNVVRWLLTCVHHMGPAQPQAKAAPAAKEVAAKPKEAAKPKEAAKPKPAAAAPKEATPAPAAAPAAPAEGEVSAEGGKNAEKKKKKDDEKKAKEEEKKRREEEQQAAADAKFKGPDVTLENYEAHAFGNLFIQSTRKTGREWAPVSALVASMKDQQVWVRARVHNSRKQGNKLCFLTLRQDVATVQAVVFGQEIAGFAGALPDESVVDIFGKVVCPEAKIVSCTQCDVELHVEKIFCIGRSTALPLQLADASRSEVDFEKDPSLVRVGQDIRLDNRVIDLRTVANQAIFRIQSGVCTLFREFLLADGFQEIHTPKLIGGASEGGADVFRVDYFEGDAFLAQSPQLYKQMALMTDMPKVFEIGPIFRSEKSFTHRHMTEFTGLDLEMTFKDHYHEVLDVIDGLFNHIFVGLTKRFPREIEAVRQQYPFQDLKWKYPCQRFRFDEAVGLLKKHGPAILEKRLKAAATDYDRGLIQRHLESINAKHEEDDISTEDEKVLGVVISDQYGEDLYIIDKFPRDVRPFYTMPDPADGRWTNAYDVFLRGEEITSGAQRIHCPKMLEKAAAAKGVPAASLQSYIDAFKYGSYPHGGAGIGMERVVMLFMNLNNIRKTSMFPRDPKRLSP
;
A
#
# COMPACT_ATOMS: atom_id res chain seq x y z
N MET A 1 -18.54 -17.80 -51.68
CA MET A 1 -18.29 -16.40 -51.28
C MET A 1 -19.53 -15.92 -50.56
N VAL A 2 -19.47 -15.83 -49.22
CA VAL A 2 -20.52 -15.13 -48.46
C VAL A 2 -20.34 -13.65 -48.80
N VAL A 3 -21.34 -13.07 -49.46
CA VAL A 3 -21.39 -11.62 -49.70
C VAL A 3 -21.60 -10.99 -48.33
N LEU A 4 -20.53 -10.48 -47.72
CA LEU A 4 -20.63 -9.66 -46.51
C LEU A 4 -21.34 -8.37 -46.93
N GLU A 5 -22.55 -8.14 -46.44
CA GLU A 5 -23.16 -6.81 -46.56
C GLU A 5 -22.21 -5.76 -45.96
N PRO A 6 -22.08 -4.57 -46.57
CA PRO A 6 -21.13 -3.56 -46.13
C PRO A 6 -21.43 -3.11 -44.70
N LEU A 7 -20.40 -3.05 -43.87
CA LEU A 7 -20.53 -2.52 -42.51
C LEU A 7 -20.88 -1.03 -42.59
N ARG A 8 -21.89 -0.59 -41.85
CA ARG A 8 -22.29 0.82 -41.86
C ARG A 8 -21.67 1.54 -40.68
N LEU A 9 -20.78 2.48 -40.94
CA LEU A 9 -20.19 3.37 -39.95
C LEU A 9 -20.94 4.70 -39.98
N SER A 10 -21.45 5.13 -38.83
CA SER A 10 -21.99 6.48 -38.66
C SER A 10 -21.03 7.31 -37.82
N GLY A 11 -20.62 8.48 -38.31
CA GLY A 11 -19.65 9.35 -37.66
C GLY A 11 -19.36 10.62 -38.46
N GLU A 12 -18.57 11.54 -37.88
CA GLU A 12 -18.18 12.78 -38.57
C GLU A 12 -17.05 12.49 -39.57
N ALA A 13 -17.33 12.69 -40.87
CA ALA A 13 -16.35 12.50 -41.94
C ALA A 13 -15.13 13.41 -41.73
N GLY A 14 -13.92 12.85 -41.84
CA GLY A 14 -12.67 13.57 -41.60
C GLY A 14 -12.32 13.78 -40.12
N SER A 15 -13.09 13.23 -39.18
CA SER A 15 -12.68 13.16 -37.78
C SER A 15 -11.61 12.08 -37.56
N LEU A 16 -10.74 12.30 -36.57
CA LEU A 16 -9.66 11.36 -36.22
C LEU A 16 -10.20 9.95 -35.89
N ALA A 17 -11.35 9.89 -35.20
CA ALA A 17 -11.99 8.63 -34.86
C ALA A 17 -12.45 7.83 -36.10
N VAL A 18 -13.06 8.49 -37.08
CA VAL A 18 -13.49 7.85 -38.33
C VAL A 18 -12.29 7.46 -39.18
N GLU A 19 -11.24 8.27 -39.22
CA GLU A 19 -10.02 7.96 -39.96
C GLU A 19 -9.34 6.68 -39.46
N LYS A 20 -9.21 6.53 -38.14
CA LYS A 20 -8.67 5.30 -37.50
C LYS A 20 -9.46 4.06 -37.92
N ILE A 21 -10.79 4.13 -37.85
CA ILE A 21 -11.69 3.00 -38.17
C ILE A 21 -11.59 2.63 -39.65
N LEU A 22 -11.62 3.61 -40.55
CA LEU A 22 -11.53 3.36 -42.00
C LEU A 22 -10.16 2.80 -42.41
N ALA A 23 -9.07 3.26 -41.80
CA ALA A 23 -7.73 2.73 -42.02
C ALA A 23 -7.61 1.26 -41.58
N ALA A 24 -8.13 0.94 -40.39
CA ALA A 24 -8.16 -0.43 -39.88
C ALA A 24 -9.04 -1.35 -40.75
N ALA A 25 -10.23 -0.89 -41.16
CA ALA A 25 -11.13 -1.68 -42.00
C ALA A 25 -10.53 -1.99 -43.38
N ARG A 26 -9.86 -1.01 -44.00
CA ARG A 26 -9.14 -1.22 -45.27
C ARG A 26 -8.05 -2.29 -45.14
N LEU A 27 -7.27 -2.24 -44.06
CA LEU A 27 -6.21 -3.22 -43.79
C LEU A 27 -6.76 -4.60 -43.41
N ALA A 28 -7.93 -4.64 -42.78
CA ALA A 28 -8.66 -5.87 -42.50
C ALA A 28 -9.38 -6.46 -43.74
N GLY A 29 -9.39 -5.75 -44.87
CA GLY A 29 -10.07 -6.17 -46.10
C GLY A 29 -11.60 -6.03 -46.07
N LEU A 30 -12.13 -5.12 -45.24
CA LEU A 30 -13.56 -4.90 -45.05
C LEU A 30 -14.03 -3.63 -45.77
N GLU A 31 -15.14 -3.74 -46.50
CA GLU A 31 -15.85 -2.58 -47.04
C GLU A 31 -16.75 -1.96 -45.97
N VAL A 32 -16.53 -0.67 -45.70
CA VAL A 32 -17.30 0.12 -44.73
C VAL A 32 -17.96 1.29 -45.45
N GLU A 33 -19.28 1.36 -45.37
CA GLU A 33 -20.08 2.46 -45.89
C GLU A 33 -20.22 3.55 -44.81
N LEU A 34 -19.71 4.76 -45.08
CA LEU A 34 -19.81 5.90 -44.16
C LEU A 34 -21.15 6.61 -44.36
N SER A 35 -21.92 6.72 -43.28
CA SER A 35 -23.19 7.44 -43.23
C SER A 35 -23.07 8.72 -42.38
N PRO A 36 -23.59 9.87 -42.84
CA PRO A 36 -23.54 11.12 -42.08
C PRO A 36 -24.50 11.07 -40.88
N GLY A 37 -23.98 11.39 -39.70
CA GLY A 37 -24.76 11.56 -38.46
C GLY A 37 -24.56 10.42 -37.46
N GLY A 38 -23.94 10.75 -36.32
CA GLY A 38 -23.80 9.86 -35.15
C GLY A 38 -24.46 10.48 -33.91
N GLN A 39 -24.69 9.66 -32.88
CA GLN A 39 -25.15 10.17 -31.58
C GLN A 39 -24.12 11.16 -31.04
N LYS A 40 -24.60 12.34 -30.60
CA LYS A 40 -23.74 13.31 -29.92
C LYS A 40 -23.70 13.02 -28.44
N THR A 41 -22.53 13.17 -27.82
CA THR A 41 -22.41 13.19 -26.37
C THR A 41 -23.19 14.37 -25.79
N PRO A 42 -23.46 14.40 -24.47
CA PRO A 42 -24.07 15.56 -23.80
C PRO A 42 -23.30 16.89 -24.02
N CYS A 43 -22.01 16.81 -24.34
CA CYS A 43 -21.16 17.95 -24.69
C CYS A 43 -21.06 18.24 -26.21
N GLY A 44 -21.85 17.55 -27.04
CA GLY A 44 -21.99 17.85 -28.48
C GLY A 44 -20.98 17.17 -29.42
N LEU A 45 -20.10 16.29 -28.92
CA LEU A 45 -19.11 15.56 -29.72
C LEU A 45 -19.73 14.37 -30.44
N SER A 46 -19.39 14.17 -31.71
CA SER A 46 -19.85 13.04 -32.52
C SER A 46 -19.20 11.73 -32.06
N VAL A 47 -19.99 10.74 -31.64
CA VAL A 47 -19.50 9.41 -31.27
C VAL A 47 -19.66 8.45 -32.47
N PRO A 48 -18.59 7.76 -32.92
CA PRO A 48 -18.72 6.79 -33.99
C PRO A 48 -19.54 5.57 -33.53
N GLU A 49 -20.39 5.08 -34.42
CA GLU A 49 -21.20 3.88 -34.23
C GLU A 49 -21.06 2.97 -35.47
N LEU A 50 -20.68 1.71 -35.27
CA LEU A 50 -20.59 0.69 -36.31
C LEU A 50 -21.80 -0.25 -36.20
N ARG A 51 -22.54 -0.42 -37.30
CA ARG A 51 -23.66 -1.34 -37.40
C ARG A 51 -23.30 -2.51 -38.33
N SER A 52 -23.42 -3.71 -37.79
CA SER A 52 -23.26 -4.96 -38.55
C SER A 52 -24.52 -5.31 -39.35
N ALA A 53 -24.37 -6.20 -40.34
CA ALA A 53 -25.49 -6.76 -41.13
C ALA A 53 -26.59 -7.39 -40.25
N ASN A 54 -26.21 -7.94 -39.10
CA ASN A 54 -27.13 -8.65 -38.18
C ASN A 54 -27.88 -7.69 -37.24
N GLY A 55 -27.75 -6.38 -37.43
CA GLY A 55 -28.38 -5.36 -36.59
C GLY A 55 -27.62 -5.03 -35.29
N ASN A 56 -26.51 -5.72 -34.97
CA ASN A 56 -25.67 -5.40 -33.81
C ASN A 56 -24.99 -4.05 -33.99
N VAL A 57 -24.90 -3.32 -32.88
CA VAL A 57 -24.37 -1.95 -32.81
C VAL A 57 -23.21 -1.92 -31.83
N VAL A 58 -22.06 -1.40 -32.27
CA VAL A 58 -20.89 -1.15 -31.41
C VAL A 58 -20.54 0.33 -31.50
N ARG A 59 -20.27 0.92 -30.33
CA ARG A 59 -19.97 2.35 -30.18
C ARG A 59 -18.58 2.53 -29.61
N HIS A 60 -18.03 3.73 -29.80
CA HIS A 60 -16.69 4.15 -29.38
C HIS A 60 -15.55 3.57 -30.25
N THR A 61 -14.56 4.41 -30.53
CA THR A 61 -13.49 4.15 -31.50
C THR A 61 -12.75 2.85 -31.24
N ASN A 62 -12.23 2.64 -30.03
CA ASN A 62 -11.41 1.45 -29.72
C ASN A 62 -12.22 0.15 -29.74
N ALA A 63 -13.47 0.17 -29.30
CA ALA A 63 -14.34 -1.00 -29.37
C ALA A 63 -14.67 -1.37 -30.84
N ILE A 64 -14.92 -0.37 -31.68
CA ILE A 64 -15.13 -0.57 -33.12
C ILE A 64 -13.85 -1.11 -33.79
N LEU A 65 -12.68 -0.57 -33.45
CA LEU A 65 -11.40 -1.05 -33.98
C LEU A 65 -11.15 -2.54 -33.68
N ARG A 66 -11.43 -2.98 -32.43
CA ARG A 66 -11.33 -4.40 -32.07
C ARG A 66 -12.28 -5.26 -32.89
N GLN A 67 -13.54 -4.82 -33.05
CA GLN A 67 -14.52 -5.56 -33.85
C GLN A 67 -14.09 -5.67 -35.31
N VAL A 68 -13.55 -4.59 -35.89
CA VAL A 68 -13.01 -4.57 -37.25
C VAL A 68 -11.84 -5.54 -37.40
N ALA A 69 -10.93 -5.57 -36.43
CA ALA A 69 -9.77 -6.46 -36.46
C ALA A 69 -10.13 -7.95 -36.18
N GLN A 70 -11.22 -8.23 -35.46
CA GLN A 70 -11.72 -9.60 -35.22
C GLN A 70 -12.61 -10.12 -36.35
N ALA A 71 -13.16 -9.24 -37.18
CA ALA A 71 -14.04 -9.63 -38.28
C ALA A 71 -13.30 -10.39 -39.40
N THR A 72 -11.97 -10.31 -39.45
CA THR A 72 -11.13 -11.12 -40.34
C THR A 72 -9.87 -11.61 -39.61
N GLU A 73 -9.28 -12.73 -40.03
CA GLU A 73 -8.00 -13.23 -39.50
C GLU A 73 -6.80 -12.40 -40.03
N CYS A 74 -6.87 -11.08 -39.89
CA CYS A 74 -5.87 -10.14 -40.42
C CYS A 74 -4.66 -9.91 -39.48
N GLY A 75 -4.70 -10.45 -38.26
CA GLY A 75 -3.60 -10.38 -37.29
C GLY A 75 -3.36 -8.99 -36.68
N LEU A 76 -4.27 -8.03 -36.91
CA LEU A 76 -4.16 -6.64 -36.43
C LEU A 76 -4.24 -6.51 -34.90
N LEU A 77 -4.80 -7.51 -34.19
CA LEU A 77 -4.87 -7.54 -32.73
C LEU A 77 -3.65 -8.16 -32.04
N GLY A 78 -2.67 -8.70 -32.77
CA GLY A 78 -1.67 -9.57 -32.12
C GLY A 78 -1.88 -11.04 -32.49
N ASN A 79 -0.83 -11.86 -32.30
CA ASN A 79 -0.82 -13.29 -32.65
C ASN A 79 -1.01 -14.18 -31.41
N ASN A 80 -0.92 -13.57 -30.24
CA ASN A 80 -1.10 -14.21 -28.96
C ASN A 80 -1.66 -13.19 -27.97
N PHE A 81 -2.13 -13.69 -26.84
CA PHE A 81 -2.75 -12.89 -25.79
C PHE A 81 -1.86 -11.74 -25.27
N THR A 82 -0.53 -11.94 -25.24
CA THR A 82 0.41 -10.90 -24.80
C THR A 82 0.50 -9.75 -25.80
N GLU A 83 0.56 -10.06 -27.10
CA GLU A 83 0.54 -9.03 -28.15
C GLU A 83 -0.81 -8.28 -28.15
N GLU A 84 -1.93 -8.97 -27.89
CA GLU A 84 -3.24 -8.34 -27.78
C GLU A 84 -3.32 -7.33 -26.62
N GLY A 85 -2.82 -7.70 -25.44
CA GLY A 85 -2.72 -6.75 -24.31
C GLY A 85 -1.79 -5.56 -24.62
N GLN A 86 -0.72 -5.77 -25.38
CA GLN A 86 0.16 -4.67 -25.80
C GLN A 86 -0.53 -3.75 -26.81
N VAL A 87 -1.28 -4.30 -27.77
CA VAL A 87 -2.05 -3.52 -28.74
C VAL A 87 -3.07 -2.63 -28.02
N ASP A 88 -3.78 -3.19 -27.05
CA ASP A 88 -4.74 -2.46 -26.23
C ASP A 88 -4.10 -1.31 -25.44
N SER A 89 -2.95 -1.57 -24.81
CA SER A 89 -2.21 -0.54 -24.07
C SER A 89 -1.81 0.65 -24.96
N TRP A 90 -1.35 0.40 -26.18
CA TRP A 90 -1.00 1.48 -27.13
C TRP A 90 -2.22 2.22 -27.68
N MET A 91 -3.35 1.54 -27.90
CA MET A 91 -4.60 2.18 -28.33
C MET A 91 -5.18 3.09 -27.24
N GLU A 92 -5.08 2.66 -25.98
CA GLU A 92 -5.47 3.46 -24.81
C GLU A 92 -4.55 4.68 -24.66
N TRP A 93 -3.23 4.47 -24.73
CA TRP A 93 -2.24 5.56 -24.74
C TRP A 93 -2.53 6.59 -25.84
N ALA A 94 -2.81 6.15 -27.07
CA ALA A 94 -3.16 7.06 -28.15
C ALA A 94 -4.42 7.90 -27.84
N SER A 95 -5.45 7.25 -27.28
CA SER A 95 -6.74 7.90 -27.00
C SER A 95 -6.66 8.90 -25.84
N LEU A 96 -5.88 8.58 -24.80
CA LEU A 96 -5.76 9.38 -23.59
C LEU A 96 -4.68 10.46 -23.71
N GLU A 97 -3.53 10.12 -24.31
CA GLU A 97 -2.32 10.94 -24.27
C GLU A 97 -1.98 11.64 -25.58
N VAL A 98 -2.48 11.16 -26.73
CA VAL A 98 -2.08 11.67 -28.05
C VAL A 98 -3.20 12.43 -28.75
N ASP A 99 -4.42 11.90 -28.74
CA ASP A 99 -5.55 12.46 -29.51
C ASP A 99 -5.90 13.91 -29.11
N HIS A 100 -5.78 14.25 -27.82
CA HIS A 100 -6.08 15.60 -27.33
C HIS A 100 -5.04 16.65 -27.76
N LEU A 101 -3.76 16.26 -27.87
CA LEU A 101 -2.67 17.12 -28.35
C LEU A 101 -2.93 17.62 -29.78
N VAL A 102 -3.60 16.81 -30.60
CA VAL A 102 -3.99 17.14 -31.98
C VAL A 102 -5.12 18.18 -32.02
N LEU A 103 -6.01 18.15 -31.02
CA LEU A 103 -7.19 19.03 -30.93
C LEU A 103 -6.84 20.41 -30.37
N GLU A 104 -5.85 20.51 -29.49
CA GLU A 104 -5.48 21.75 -28.79
C GLU A 104 -4.30 22.50 -29.43
N GLY A 105 -3.58 21.88 -30.36
CA GLY A 105 -2.49 22.51 -31.11
C GLY A 105 -1.14 22.53 -30.37
N ASP A 106 -1.01 21.75 -29.30
CA ASP A 106 0.22 21.60 -28.54
C ASP A 106 1.25 20.71 -29.26
N GLY A 107 2.54 20.98 -29.00
CA GLY A 107 3.64 20.30 -29.67
C GLY A 107 3.69 18.80 -29.34
N CYS A 108 3.68 17.94 -30.36
CA CYS A 108 3.78 16.47 -30.23
C CYS A 108 5.16 15.94 -29.78
N GLY A 109 6.00 16.78 -29.16
CA GLY A 109 7.40 16.46 -28.82
C GLY A 109 7.55 15.29 -27.86
N GLY A 110 6.82 15.30 -26.73
CA GLY A 110 6.88 14.25 -25.71
C GLY A 110 6.38 12.89 -26.21
N ALA A 111 5.30 12.88 -27.02
CA ALA A 111 4.82 11.67 -27.69
C ALA A 111 5.87 11.12 -28.66
N CYS A 112 6.58 12.00 -29.38
CA CYS A 112 7.65 11.57 -30.28
C CYS A 112 8.87 11.04 -29.53
N ASP A 113 9.22 11.56 -28.35
CA ASP A 113 10.34 11.06 -27.55
C ASP A 113 10.05 9.65 -27.02
N THR A 114 8.81 9.42 -26.56
CA THR A 114 8.33 8.09 -26.13
C THR A 114 8.42 7.08 -27.27
N LEU A 115 7.93 7.45 -28.46
CA LEU A 115 7.99 6.60 -29.65
C LEU A 115 9.43 6.38 -30.14
N GLN A 116 10.28 7.40 -30.09
CA GLN A 116 11.67 7.31 -30.53
C GLN A 116 12.45 6.31 -29.68
N ALA A 117 12.22 6.28 -28.37
CA ALA A 117 12.81 5.30 -27.45
C ALA A 117 12.28 3.88 -27.72
N HIS A 118 10.95 3.72 -27.87
CA HIS A 118 10.33 2.41 -28.10
C HIS A 118 10.70 1.78 -29.45
N LEU A 119 10.83 2.60 -30.49
CA LEU A 119 11.14 2.19 -31.87
C LEU A 119 12.64 2.07 -32.14
N ALA A 120 13.51 2.26 -31.15
CA ALA A 120 14.96 2.20 -31.31
C ALA A 120 15.47 0.84 -31.83
N GLY A 121 14.79 -0.25 -31.45
CA GLY A 121 15.09 -1.61 -31.91
C GLY A 121 13.92 -2.33 -32.57
N ARG A 122 12.86 -1.60 -32.97
CA ARG A 122 11.59 -2.20 -33.41
C ARG A 122 11.06 -1.53 -34.66
N THR A 123 10.55 -2.33 -35.61
CA THR A 123 9.93 -1.80 -36.83
C THR A 123 8.53 -1.25 -36.58
N PHE A 124 7.75 -1.95 -35.73
CA PHE A 124 6.36 -1.67 -35.35
C PHE A 124 6.24 -1.58 -33.82
N LEU A 125 5.11 -1.06 -33.32
CA LEU A 125 4.87 -0.89 -31.89
C LEU A 125 4.70 -2.22 -31.14
N VAL A 126 4.06 -3.19 -31.78
CA VAL A 126 3.80 -4.52 -31.22
C VAL A 126 4.20 -5.61 -32.21
N GLY A 127 4.99 -6.59 -31.74
CA GLY A 127 5.45 -7.70 -32.57
C GLY A 127 6.31 -7.27 -33.76
N GLN A 128 6.21 -8.02 -34.85
CA GLN A 128 6.99 -7.83 -36.09
C GLN A 128 6.12 -7.45 -37.30
N ARG A 129 4.91 -6.92 -37.06
CA ARG A 129 3.95 -6.55 -38.12
C ARG A 129 3.12 -5.34 -37.71
N LEU A 130 2.42 -4.76 -38.67
CA LEU A 130 1.48 -3.68 -38.45
C LEU A 130 0.28 -4.17 -37.63
N THR A 131 -0.06 -3.44 -36.56
CA THR A 131 -1.19 -3.76 -35.67
C THR A 131 -2.11 -2.54 -35.49
N LEU A 132 -3.23 -2.70 -34.77
CA LEU A 132 -4.09 -1.57 -34.40
C LEU A 132 -3.35 -0.50 -33.57
N ALA A 133 -2.33 -0.89 -32.80
CA ALA A 133 -1.46 0.07 -32.10
C ALA A 133 -0.81 1.04 -33.10
N ASP A 134 -0.17 0.49 -34.13
CA ASP A 134 0.51 1.28 -35.15
C ASP A 134 -0.47 2.19 -35.90
N ILE A 135 -1.62 1.64 -36.32
CA ILE A 135 -2.65 2.36 -37.05
C ILE A 135 -3.18 3.54 -36.22
N THR A 136 -3.52 3.27 -34.96
CA THR A 136 -4.14 4.27 -34.08
C THR A 136 -3.17 5.41 -33.77
N VAL A 137 -1.92 5.09 -33.40
CA VAL A 137 -0.92 6.12 -33.08
C VAL A 137 -0.52 6.90 -34.35
N ALA A 138 -0.35 6.21 -35.49
CA ALA A 138 0.05 6.86 -36.74
C ALA A 138 -1.04 7.81 -37.27
N CYS A 139 -2.32 7.43 -37.24
CA CYS A 139 -3.42 8.33 -37.61
C CYS A 139 -3.43 9.60 -36.75
N SER A 140 -3.16 9.47 -35.46
CA SER A 140 -3.18 10.60 -34.52
C SER A 140 -2.02 11.56 -34.76
N LEU A 141 -0.82 11.04 -35.03
CA LEU A 141 0.38 11.86 -35.18
C LEU A 141 0.66 12.33 -36.61
N ARG A 142 0.06 11.72 -37.64
CA ARG A 142 0.35 12.04 -39.05
C ARG A 142 0.23 13.54 -39.34
N GLY A 143 -0.92 14.14 -39.04
CA GLY A 143 -1.19 15.56 -39.33
C GLY A 143 -0.22 16.51 -38.62
N PRO A 144 -0.05 16.42 -37.29
CA PRO A 144 0.92 17.24 -36.55
C PRO A 144 2.37 17.09 -37.05
N LEU A 145 2.82 15.87 -37.35
CA LEU A 145 4.20 15.62 -37.77
C LEU A 145 4.48 16.07 -39.21
N GLU A 146 3.51 15.91 -40.11
CA GLU A 146 3.60 16.46 -41.47
C GLU A 146 3.67 18.00 -41.44
N LYS A 147 2.88 18.66 -40.58
CA LYS A 147 2.92 20.12 -40.37
C LYS A 147 4.24 20.60 -39.75
N ALA A 148 4.81 19.83 -38.84
CA ALA A 148 6.09 20.15 -38.19
C ALA A 148 7.32 20.01 -39.11
N GLY A 149 7.17 19.36 -40.28
CA GLY A 149 8.24 19.15 -41.24
C GLY A 149 9.02 17.86 -40.98
N LEU A 150 8.73 16.82 -41.75
CA LEU A 150 9.32 15.48 -41.57
C LEU A 150 10.85 15.45 -41.75
N ASP A 151 11.43 16.35 -42.54
CA ASP A 151 12.88 16.39 -42.77
C ASP A 151 13.66 16.89 -41.54
N GLU A 152 13.15 17.88 -40.82
CA GLU A 152 13.75 18.34 -39.55
C GLU A 152 13.52 17.32 -38.43
N LEU A 153 12.33 16.72 -38.39
CA LEU A 153 12.03 15.66 -37.43
C LEU A 153 12.91 14.43 -37.66
N ARG A 154 13.28 14.11 -38.91
CA ARG A 154 14.16 12.98 -39.23
C ARG A 154 15.57 13.14 -38.65
N LYS A 155 16.06 14.37 -38.51
CA LYS A 155 17.38 14.65 -37.91
C LYS A 155 17.40 14.36 -36.40
N SER A 156 16.32 14.69 -35.69
CA SER A 156 16.23 14.51 -34.24
C SER A 156 15.63 13.17 -33.82
N ARG A 157 14.68 12.63 -34.60
CA ARG A 157 13.88 11.43 -34.29
C ARG A 157 13.71 10.53 -35.53
N PRO A 158 14.80 9.92 -36.03
CA PRO A 158 14.78 9.14 -37.27
C PRO A 158 13.87 7.89 -37.19
N ASN A 159 13.70 7.28 -36.02
CA ASN A 159 12.93 6.04 -35.89
C ASN A 159 11.43 6.31 -35.98
N VAL A 160 10.97 7.42 -35.41
CA VAL A 160 9.57 7.87 -35.51
C VAL A 160 9.21 8.17 -36.97
N VAL A 161 10.08 8.90 -37.69
CA VAL A 161 9.83 9.21 -39.10
C VAL A 161 9.82 7.94 -39.96
N ARG A 162 10.76 7.01 -39.75
CA ARG A 162 10.77 5.71 -40.44
C ARG A 162 9.48 4.93 -40.20
N TRP A 163 9.09 4.78 -38.93
CA TRP A 163 7.88 4.05 -38.55
C TRP A 163 6.61 4.71 -39.12
N LEU A 164 6.48 6.04 -39.01
CA LEU A 164 5.32 6.78 -39.53
C LEU A 164 5.18 6.59 -41.04
N LEU A 165 6.27 6.74 -41.80
CA LEU A 165 6.25 6.54 -43.25
C LEU A 165 5.89 5.10 -43.62
N THR A 166 6.35 4.13 -42.83
CA THR A 166 5.98 2.71 -43.00
C THR A 166 4.48 2.52 -42.80
N CYS A 167 3.92 3.07 -41.72
CA CYS A 167 2.49 2.97 -41.43
C CYS A 167 1.63 3.68 -42.49
N VAL A 168 2.00 4.91 -42.89
CA VAL A 168 1.27 5.69 -43.89
C VAL A 168 1.25 4.99 -45.25
N HIS A 169 2.35 4.35 -45.64
CA HIS A 169 2.42 3.56 -46.87
C HIS A 169 1.38 2.42 -46.88
N HIS A 170 1.18 1.74 -45.74
CA HIS A 170 0.19 0.68 -45.61
C HIS A 170 -1.25 1.22 -45.49
N MET A 171 -1.47 2.32 -44.78
CA MET A 171 -2.80 2.87 -44.55
C MET A 171 -3.39 3.60 -45.77
N GLY A 172 -2.56 4.17 -46.65
CA GLY A 172 -3.00 4.96 -47.82
C GLY A 172 -3.24 6.44 -47.52
N PRO A 173 -3.80 7.21 -48.49
CA PRO A 173 -4.01 8.66 -48.32
C PRO A 173 -5.05 8.97 -47.24
N ALA A 174 -4.79 10.03 -46.47
CA ALA A 174 -5.72 10.56 -45.47
C ALA A 174 -6.95 11.19 -46.15
N GLN A 175 -8.11 11.15 -45.50
CA GLN A 175 -9.28 11.90 -45.95
C GLN A 175 -9.15 13.38 -45.54
N PRO A 176 -9.70 14.34 -46.33
CA PRO A 176 -9.66 15.75 -45.96
C PRO A 176 -10.33 16.00 -44.61
N GLN A 177 -9.64 16.66 -43.67
CA GLN A 177 -10.20 17.01 -42.35
C GLN A 177 -11.36 18.01 -42.51
N ALA A 178 -12.47 17.77 -41.79
CA ALA A 178 -13.55 18.74 -41.68
C ALA A 178 -13.10 19.95 -40.84
N LYS A 179 -13.38 21.18 -41.30
CA LYS A 179 -13.10 22.39 -40.52
C LYS A 179 -13.98 22.42 -39.27
N ALA A 180 -13.37 22.55 -38.09
CA ALA A 180 -14.07 22.68 -36.82
C ALA A 180 -15.10 23.82 -36.87
N ALA A 181 -16.36 23.49 -36.55
CA ALA A 181 -17.43 24.48 -36.43
C ALA A 181 -17.16 25.37 -35.20
N PRO A 182 -17.29 26.71 -35.29
CA PRO A 182 -17.11 27.57 -34.14
C PRO A 182 -18.22 27.32 -33.12
N ALA A 183 -17.83 27.22 -31.84
CA ALA A 183 -18.74 27.00 -30.73
C ALA A 183 -19.89 28.03 -30.72
N ALA A 184 -21.12 27.53 -30.75
CA ALA A 184 -22.33 28.34 -30.72
C ALA A 184 -22.45 29.07 -29.37
N LYS A 185 -22.57 30.40 -29.44
CA LYS A 185 -23.09 31.26 -28.35
C LYS A 185 -24.58 31.52 -28.59
N GLU A 186 -25.41 31.30 -27.58
CA GLU A 186 -26.70 32.00 -27.31
C GLU A 186 -26.98 31.84 -25.79
N VAL A 187 -26.92 32.85 -24.90
CA VAL A 187 -27.68 34.13 -24.72
C VAL A 187 -29.08 33.82 -24.10
N ALA A 188 -29.52 34.33 -22.94
CA ALA A 188 -29.69 35.74 -22.58
C ALA A 188 -30.03 36.00 -21.09
N ALA A 189 -29.54 37.12 -20.54
CA ALA A 189 -30.37 38.14 -19.89
C ALA A 189 -29.67 39.51 -19.98
N LYS A 190 -30.39 40.54 -20.43
CA LYS A 190 -30.01 41.97 -20.61
C LYS A 190 -31.09 42.83 -19.90
N PRO A 191 -30.99 44.17 -19.77
CA PRO A 191 -29.84 45.10 -19.71
C PRO A 191 -30.01 46.21 -18.62
N LYS A 192 -28.99 47.06 -18.41
CA LYS A 192 -29.17 48.52 -18.21
C LYS A 192 -27.88 49.33 -18.47
N GLU A 193 -27.92 50.18 -19.49
CA GLU A 193 -27.11 51.38 -19.78
C GLU A 193 -27.31 52.46 -18.69
N ALA A 194 -26.52 53.54 -18.51
CA ALA A 194 -25.28 54.07 -19.07
C ALA A 194 -24.84 55.25 -18.16
N ALA A 195 -23.53 55.55 -18.11
CA ALA A 195 -23.00 56.93 -18.06
C ALA A 195 -21.47 56.95 -18.29
N LYS A 196 -21.04 57.65 -19.36
CA LYS A 196 -19.69 58.20 -19.63
C LYS A 196 -19.66 59.68 -19.18
N PRO A 197 -18.58 60.49 -19.30
CA PRO A 197 -17.12 60.25 -19.41
C PRO A 197 -16.28 61.23 -18.52
N LYS A 198 -14.93 61.17 -18.52
CA LYS A 198 -14.04 62.29 -18.94
C LYS A 198 -12.52 61.99 -18.85
N GLU A 199 -11.80 62.77 -19.64
CA GLU A 199 -10.50 62.58 -20.28
C GLU A 199 -9.44 63.57 -19.73
N ALA A 200 -8.21 63.46 -20.26
CA ALA A 200 -7.08 64.42 -20.31
C ALA A 200 -6.03 64.35 -19.18
N ALA A 201 -4.70 64.42 -19.40
CA ALA A 201 -3.87 64.46 -20.62
C ALA A 201 -2.37 64.30 -20.25
N LYS A 202 -1.56 63.76 -21.18
CA LYS A 202 -0.08 63.90 -21.33
C LYS A 202 0.30 65.38 -21.60
N PRO A 203 1.57 65.90 -21.52
CA PRO A 203 2.81 65.28 -22.08
C PRO A 203 4.23 65.71 -21.54
N LYS A 204 5.28 64.91 -21.90
CA LYS A 204 6.70 65.21 -22.37
C LYS A 204 7.61 66.29 -21.67
N PRO A 205 8.92 66.44 -22.01
CA PRO A 205 10.05 65.49 -22.24
C PRO A 205 11.44 65.98 -21.69
N ALA A 206 12.48 65.11 -21.73
CA ALA A 206 13.93 65.38 -21.96
C ALA A 206 14.72 66.29 -20.96
N ALA A 207 16.05 66.21 -20.75
CA ALA A 207 17.19 65.33 -21.06
C ALA A 207 18.46 65.94 -20.41
N ALA A 208 19.53 65.13 -20.20
CA ALA A 208 20.96 65.41 -20.51
C ALA A 208 21.99 64.84 -19.49
N ALA A 209 22.51 63.62 -19.79
CA ALA A 209 23.91 63.17 -20.08
C ALA A 209 25.14 63.76 -19.31
N PRO A 210 26.35 63.10 -19.27
CA PRO A 210 26.84 62.02 -20.18
C PRO A 210 27.73 60.85 -19.62
N LYS A 211 27.81 59.77 -20.45
CA LYS A 211 28.92 58.86 -20.90
C LYS A 211 30.04 58.47 -19.91
N GLU A 212 30.44 57.21 -19.75
CA GLU A 212 30.97 56.16 -20.68
C GLU A 212 30.65 54.74 -20.13
N ALA A 213 30.66 53.58 -20.79
CA ALA A 213 30.77 53.10 -22.17
C ALA A 213 30.12 51.69 -22.21
N THR A 214 29.81 51.20 -23.42
CA THR A 214 28.92 50.09 -23.81
C THR A 214 29.17 48.67 -23.25
N PRO A 215 28.14 47.80 -23.22
CA PRO A 215 28.18 46.41 -22.71
C PRO A 215 28.21 45.33 -23.82
N ALA A 216 28.65 44.12 -23.45
CA ALA A 216 28.55 42.89 -24.25
C ALA A 216 28.43 41.66 -23.30
N PRO A 217 27.91 40.52 -23.79
CA PRO A 217 27.05 39.61 -23.02
C PRO A 217 27.80 38.49 -22.28
N ALA A 218 27.13 38.00 -21.24
CA ALA A 218 27.57 36.89 -20.40
C ALA A 218 27.75 35.58 -21.20
N ALA A 219 28.95 35.01 -21.07
CA ALA A 219 29.30 33.66 -21.44
C ALA A 219 30.15 33.03 -20.33
N ALA A 220 29.79 31.79 -19.98
CA ALA A 220 30.58 30.71 -19.37
C ALA A 220 31.41 30.97 -18.09
N PRO A 221 31.24 30.17 -17.02
CA PRO A 221 32.26 30.06 -15.99
C PRO A 221 33.42 29.19 -16.48
N ALA A 222 34.63 29.73 -16.42
CA ALA A 222 35.87 29.03 -16.73
C ALA A 222 36.60 28.56 -15.45
N ALA A 223 37.06 27.31 -15.54
CA ALA A 223 38.28 26.72 -14.99
C ALA A 223 38.56 26.73 -13.46
N PRO A 224 38.87 25.55 -12.88
CA PRO A 224 39.53 25.47 -11.57
C PRO A 224 41.02 25.78 -11.71
N ALA A 225 41.54 26.59 -10.79
CA ALA A 225 42.98 26.69 -10.53
C ALA A 225 43.39 25.55 -9.60
N GLU A 226 44.47 24.88 -9.97
CA GLU A 226 45.06 23.73 -9.30
C GLU A 226 45.52 24.06 -7.88
N GLY A 227 45.18 23.17 -6.95
CA GLY A 227 45.63 23.17 -5.56
C GLY A 227 45.36 21.80 -4.95
N GLU A 228 46.34 20.90 -5.13
CA GLU A 228 46.54 19.60 -4.47
C GLU A 228 45.34 18.66 -4.31
N VAL A 229 45.28 17.69 -5.22
CA VAL A 229 44.44 16.49 -5.12
C VAL A 229 44.87 15.66 -3.90
N SER A 230 44.07 15.68 -2.83
CA SER A 230 44.11 14.60 -1.83
C SER A 230 43.40 13.37 -2.39
N ALA A 231 44.15 12.29 -2.53
CA ALA A 231 43.76 11.04 -3.19
C ALA A 231 42.76 10.16 -2.41
N GLU A 232 41.91 10.74 -1.56
CA GLU A 232 41.06 9.99 -0.62
C GLU A 232 39.56 9.94 -0.98
N GLY A 233 39.04 10.87 -1.79
CA GLY A 233 37.62 10.89 -2.19
C GLY A 233 37.24 9.89 -3.29
N GLY A 234 38.08 9.73 -4.32
CA GLY A 234 37.83 8.82 -5.45
C GLY A 234 37.96 7.33 -5.08
N LYS A 235 38.89 7.00 -4.16
CA LYS A 235 39.12 5.62 -3.71
C LYS A 235 37.93 5.03 -2.95
N ASN A 236 37.09 5.85 -2.32
CA ASN A 236 35.94 5.39 -1.54
C ASN A 236 34.72 5.04 -2.40
N ALA A 237 34.45 5.82 -3.45
CA ALA A 237 33.39 5.51 -4.42
C ALA A 237 33.74 4.28 -5.27
N GLU A 238 35.01 4.15 -5.66
CA GLU A 238 35.51 3.01 -6.43
C GLU A 238 35.58 1.73 -5.58
N LYS A 239 35.98 1.82 -4.30
CA LYS A 239 35.86 0.70 -3.34
C LYS A 239 34.42 0.28 -3.10
N LYS A 240 33.49 1.23 -2.97
CA LYS A 240 32.06 0.93 -2.75
C LYS A 240 31.46 0.21 -3.95
N LYS A 241 31.70 0.71 -5.17
CA LYS A 241 31.26 0.06 -6.42
C LYS A 241 31.86 -1.33 -6.58
N LYS A 242 33.17 -1.50 -6.32
CA LYS A 242 33.85 -2.80 -6.39
C LYS A 242 33.29 -3.80 -5.35
N LYS A 243 32.91 -3.32 -4.17
CA LYS A 243 32.28 -4.14 -3.11
C LYS A 243 30.82 -4.52 -3.44
N ASP A 244 30.07 -3.62 -4.08
CA ASP A 244 28.71 -3.88 -4.55
C ASP A 244 28.70 -4.87 -5.74
N ASP A 245 29.65 -4.74 -6.67
CA ASP A 245 29.82 -5.65 -7.80
C ASP A 245 30.29 -7.05 -7.33
N GLU A 246 31.20 -7.12 -6.34
CA GLU A 246 31.62 -8.39 -5.74
C GLU A 246 30.48 -9.06 -4.94
N LYS A 247 29.63 -8.26 -4.29
CA LYS A 247 28.43 -8.76 -3.60
C LYS A 247 27.41 -9.33 -4.61
N LYS A 248 27.17 -8.62 -5.72
CA LYS A 248 26.30 -9.11 -6.81
C LYS A 248 26.83 -10.40 -7.43
N ALA A 249 28.12 -10.48 -7.73
CA ALA A 249 28.73 -11.69 -8.28
C ALA A 249 28.59 -12.90 -7.32
N LYS A 250 28.77 -12.68 -6.00
CA LYS A 250 28.54 -13.71 -4.97
C LYS A 250 27.07 -14.11 -4.87
N GLU A 251 26.14 -13.17 -4.99
CA GLU A 251 24.69 -13.46 -5.02
C GLU A 251 24.30 -14.25 -6.28
N GLU A 252 24.84 -13.91 -7.44
CA GLU A 252 24.60 -14.63 -8.71
C GLU A 252 25.16 -16.06 -8.68
N GLU A 253 26.39 -16.25 -8.17
CA GLU A 253 26.98 -17.58 -8.02
C GLU A 253 26.19 -18.44 -7.01
N LYS A 254 25.77 -17.86 -5.89
CA LYS A 254 24.88 -18.52 -4.91
C LYS A 254 23.57 -18.95 -5.58
N LYS A 255 22.94 -18.05 -6.34
CA LYS A 255 21.69 -18.34 -7.05
C LYS A 255 21.86 -19.46 -8.08
N ARG A 256 22.94 -19.45 -8.87
CA ARG A 256 23.22 -20.53 -9.84
C ARG A 256 23.39 -21.88 -9.14
N ARG A 257 24.11 -21.90 -8.01
CA ARG A 257 24.30 -23.12 -7.21
C ARG A 257 22.98 -23.62 -6.60
N GLU A 258 22.11 -22.71 -6.17
CA GLU A 258 20.76 -23.04 -5.68
C GLU A 258 19.87 -23.61 -6.79
N GLU A 259 19.92 -23.03 -8.00
CA GLU A 259 19.20 -23.51 -9.18
C GLU A 259 19.67 -24.92 -9.60
N GLU A 260 20.99 -25.16 -9.63
CA GLU A 260 21.57 -26.48 -9.92
C GLU A 260 21.15 -27.53 -8.87
N GLN A 261 21.16 -27.16 -7.59
CA GLN A 261 20.70 -28.03 -6.50
C GLN A 261 19.20 -28.32 -6.60
N GLN A 262 18.39 -27.31 -6.95
CA GLN A 262 16.96 -27.44 -7.13
C GLN A 262 16.64 -28.36 -8.32
N ALA A 263 17.30 -28.17 -9.47
CA ALA A 263 17.14 -29.04 -10.64
C ALA A 263 17.52 -30.50 -10.32
N ALA A 264 18.60 -30.70 -9.55
CA ALA A 264 18.99 -32.04 -9.09
C ALA A 264 17.98 -32.67 -8.13
N ALA A 265 17.34 -31.88 -7.25
CA ALA A 265 16.27 -32.32 -6.37
C ALA A 265 14.97 -32.63 -7.15
N ASP A 266 14.67 -31.83 -8.19
CA ASP A 266 13.52 -32.03 -9.07
C ASP A 266 13.64 -33.32 -9.88
N ALA A 267 14.82 -33.60 -10.43
CA ALA A 267 15.10 -34.86 -11.14
C ALA A 267 14.99 -36.11 -10.25
N LYS A 268 15.19 -35.96 -8.93
CA LYS A 268 15.13 -37.07 -7.96
C LYS A 268 13.72 -37.30 -7.41
N PHE A 269 12.84 -36.31 -7.48
CA PHE A 269 11.49 -36.42 -6.95
C PHE A 269 10.60 -37.15 -7.95
N LYS A 270 10.17 -38.36 -7.58
CA LYS A 270 9.40 -39.27 -8.45
C LYS A 270 8.00 -39.47 -7.88
N GLY A 271 6.98 -39.14 -8.66
CA GLY A 271 5.58 -39.45 -8.40
C GLY A 271 4.79 -39.37 -9.71
N PRO A 272 3.69 -40.13 -9.87
CA PRO A 272 2.87 -40.02 -11.06
C PRO A 272 2.24 -38.62 -11.13
N ASP A 273 2.07 -38.12 -12.34
CA ASP A 273 1.25 -36.93 -12.57
C ASP A 273 -0.22 -37.32 -12.55
N VAL A 274 -0.98 -36.63 -11.72
CA VAL A 274 -2.35 -36.95 -11.35
C VAL A 274 -3.22 -35.75 -11.66
N THR A 275 -4.44 -36.01 -12.13
CA THR A 275 -5.46 -34.99 -12.38
C THR A 275 -6.70 -35.27 -11.54
N LEU A 276 -7.62 -34.31 -11.47
CA LEU A 276 -8.87 -34.49 -10.72
C LEU A 276 -9.77 -35.58 -11.34
N GLU A 277 -9.51 -36.00 -12.58
CA GLU A 277 -10.23 -37.07 -13.27
C GLU A 277 -9.76 -38.47 -12.86
N ASN A 278 -8.46 -38.63 -12.52
CA ASN A 278 -7.88 -39.95 -12.26
C ASN A 278 -7.31 -40.15 -10.85
N TYR A 279 -7.31 -39.12 -9.98
CA TYR A 279 -6.68 -39.20 -8.65
C TYR A 279 -7.16 -40.36 -7.77
N GLU A 280 -8.39 -40.85 -7.97
CA GLU A 280 -8.93 -41.98 -7.21
C GLU A 280 -8.14 -43.27 -7.45
N ALA A 281 -7.56 -43.44 -8.64
CA ALA A 281 -6.75 -44.60 -9.02
C ALA A 281 -5.32 -44.59 -8.44
N HIS A 282 -4.91 -43.49 -7.81
CA HIS A 282 -3.56 -43.32 -7.29
C HIS A 282 -3.58 -43.19 -5.75
N ALA A 283 -2.57 -43.76 -5.08
CA ALA A 283 -2.34 -43.54 -3.66
C ALA A 283 -1.44 -42.31 -3.41
N PHE A 284 -0.63 -41.92 -4.39
CA PHE A 284 0.22 -40.74 -4.30
C PHE A 284 0.50 -40.14 -5.66
N GLY A 285 0.95 -38.88 -5.70
CA GLY A 285 1.38 -38.22 -6.94
C GLY A 285 1.35 -36.70 -6.90
N ASN A 286 1.61 -36.08 -8.04
CA ASN A 286 1.52 -34.64 -8.25
C ASN A 286 0.14 -34.30 -8.79
N LEU A 287 -0.69 -33.63 -8.00
CA LEU A 287 -2.03 -33.26 -8.41
C LEU A 287 -2.06 -31.82 -8.87
N PHE A 288 -2.29 -31.62 -10.17
CA PHE A 288 -2.45 -30.28 -10.73
C PHE A 288 -3.90 -29.82 -10.68
N ILE A 289 -4.13 -28.57 -10.25
CA ILE A 289 -5.47 -28.01 -10.06
C ILE A 289 -5.64 -26.79 -10.95
N GLN A 290 -6.48 -26.92 -11.97
CA GLN A 290 -6.93 -25.83 -12.85
C GLN A 290 -8.47 -25.76 -12.91
N SER A 291 -9.13 -26.15 -11.83
CA SER A 291 -10.60 -26.11 -11.72
C SER A 291 -11.34 -26.94 -12.77
N THR A 292 -10.78 -28.08 -13.22
CA THR A 292 -11.38 -28.94 -14.27
C THR A 292 -12.69 -29.60 -13.83
N ARG A 293 -12.83 -29.96 -12.54
CA ARG A 293 -14.07 -30.49 -11.96
C ARG A 293 -14.18 -30.24 -10.45
N LYS A 294 -15.41 -30.31 -9.93
CA LYS A 294 -15.69 -30.41 -8.49
C LYS A 294 -15.78 -31.89 -8.10
N THR A 295 -15.02 -32.31 -7.08
CA THR A 295 -14.90 -33.73 -6.68
C THR A 295 -15.88 -34.16 -5.59
N GLY A 296 -16.48 -33.23 -4.86
CA GLY A 296 -17.34 -33.55 -3.72
C GLY A 296 -16.61 -34.09 -2.49
N ARG A 297 -15.26 -34.09 -2.49
CA ARG A 297 -14.46 -34.45 -1.32
C ARG A 297 -14.81 -33.55 -0.13
N GLU A 298 -15.07 -34.17 1.02
CA GLU A 298 -15.33 -33.48 2.27
C GLU A 298 -14.03 -33.21 3.01
N TRP A 299 -13.75 -31.93 3.28
CA TRP A 299 -12.49 -31.47 3.86
C TRP A 299 -12.65 -31.17 5.34
N ALA A 300 -11.77 -31.73 6.16
CA ALA A 300 -11.63 -31.36 7.56
C ALA A 300 -10.44 -30.41 7.73
N PRO A 301 -10.60 -29.28 8.45
CA PRO A 301 -9.45 -28.49 8.86
C PRO A 301 -8.64 -29.25 9.91
N VAL A 302 -7.32 -29.06 9.92
CA VAL A 302 -6.41 -29.69 10.91
C VAL A 302 -6.84 -29.35 12.33
N SER A 303 -7.35 -28.15 12.56
CA SER A 303 -7.84 -27.70 13.87
C SER A 303 -9.07 -28.46 14.39
N ALA A 304 -9.84 -29.12 13.51
CA ALA A 304 -11.02 -29.89 13.89
C ALA A 304 -10.72 -31.36 14.21
N LEU A 305 -9.51 -31.85 13.93
CA LEU A 305 -9.13 -33.24 14.19
C LEU A 305 -8.98 -33.45 15.70
N VAL A 306 -9.91 -34.19 16.28
CA VAL A 306 -9.99 -34.46 17.73
C VAL A 306 -10.25 -35.93 18.01
N ALA A 307 -10.04 -36.36 19.25
CA ALA A 307 -10.18 -37.77 19.65
C ALA A 307 -11.57 -38.37 19.37
N SER A 308 -12.64 -37.55 19.36
CA SER A 308 -14.00 -38.03 19.02
C SER A 308 -14.16 -38.43 17.54
N MET A 309 -13.20 -38.07 16.68
CA MET A 309 -13.17 -38.47 15.28
C MET A 309 -12.40 -39.79 15.06
N LYS A 310 -12.00 -40.49 16.13
CA LYS A 310 -11.30 -41.77 16.02
C LYS A 310 -11.99 -42.70 15.01
N ASP A 311 -11.17 -43.33 14.19
CA ASP A 311 -11.55 -44.25 13.13
C ASP A 311 -12.28 -43.65 11.91
N GLN A 312 -12.56 -42.34 11.90
CA GLN A 312 -13.12 -41.66 10.73
C GLN A 312 -12.04 -41.42 9.66
N GLN A 313 -12.46 -41.50 8.39
CA GLN A 313 -11.64 -41.12 7.24
C GLN A 313 -11.92 -39.66 6.87
N VAL A 314 -10.85 -38.89 6.64
CA VAL A 314 -10.96 -37.45 6.36
C VAL A 314 -10.02 -37.05 5.23
N TRP A 315 -10.44 -36.05 4.45
CA TRP A 315 -9.52 -35.30 3.61
C TRP A 315 -9.01 -34.07 4.35
N VAL A 316 -7.70 -33.83 4.28
CA VAL A 316 -7.05 -32.66 4.84
C VAL A 316 -6.16 -32.03 3.79
N ARG A 317 -6.20 -30.70 3.67
CA ARG A 317 -5.24 -29.92 2.88
C ARG A 317 -4.35 -29.12 3.81
N ALA A 318 -3.05 -29.41 3.79
CA ALA A 318 -2.10 -28.81 4.72
C ALA A 318 -0.73 -28.61 4.06
N ARG A 319 0.14 -27.85 4.72
CA ARG A 319 1.57 -27.77 4.38
C ARG A 319 2.34 -28.87 5.10
N VAL A 320 3.31 -29.46 4.42
CA VAL A 320 4.32 -30.29 5.07
C VAL A 320 5.24 -29.36 5.86
N HIS A 321 5.14 -29.38 7.19
CA HIS A 321 5.99 -28.55 8.04
C HIS A 321 7.37 -29.17 8.25
N ASN A 322 7.42 -30.51 8.35
CA ASN A 322 8.63 -31.30 8.48
C ASN A 322 8.31 -32.73 8.01
N SER A 323 9.30 -33.42 7.45
CA SER A 323 9.23 -34.84 7.11
C SER A 323 10.39 -35.62 7.73
N ARG A 324 10.10 -36.79 8.31
CA ARG A 324 11.08 -37.70 8.89
C ARG A 324 10.86 -39.12 8.38
N LYS A 325 11.82 -39.63 7.61
CA LYS A 325 11.84 -41.05 7.19
C LYS A 325 12.43 -41.94 8.27
N GLN A 326 11.83 -43.11 8.49
CA GLN A 326 12.35 -44.16 9.36
C GLN A 326 12.42 -45.47 8.57
N GLY A 327 13.58 -45.75 7.98
CA GLY A 327 13.74 -46.82 7.00
C GLY A 327 13.00 -46.54 5.69
N ASN A 328 12.75 -47.58 4.90
CA ASN A 328 12.21 -47.44 3.54
C ASN A 328 10.68 -47.48 3.46
N LYS A 329 9.99 -47.90 4.53
CA LYS A 329 8.53 -48.19 4.51
C LYS A 329 7.71 -47.30 5.43
N LEU A 330 8.34 -46.37 6.15
CA LEU A 330 7.69 -45.54 7.15
C LEU A 330 8.19 -44.10 7.02
N CYS A 331 7.26 -43.16 6.95
CA CYS A 331 7.54 -41.73 6.97
C CYS A 331 6.54 -41.02 7.88
N PHE A 332 7.06 -40.13 8.73
CA PHE A 332 6.26 -39.24 9.55
C PHE A 332 6.28 -37.85 8.93
N LEU A 333 5.12 -37.24 8.76
CA LEU A 333 4.97 -35.85 8.37
C LEU A 333 4.35 -35.07 9.52
N THR A 334 4.85 -33.88 9.78
CA THR A 334 4.09 -32.89 10.55
C THR A 334 3.33 -32.03 9.56
N LEU A 335 2.01 -32.06 9.59
CA LEU A 335 1.16 -31.24 8.73
C LEU A 335 0.77 -29.98 9.47
N ARG A 336 0.90 -28.82 8.82
CA ARG A 336 0.49 -27.52 9.34
C ARG A 336 -0.62 -26.92 8.50
N GLN A 337 -1.68 -26.48 9.14
CA GLN A 337 -2.68 -25.59 8.57
C GLN A 337 -2.90 -24.47 9.58
N ASP A 338 -2.59 -23.23 9.18
CA ASP A 338 -2.65 -22.06 10.05
C ASP A 338 -1.75 -22.22 11.30
N VAL A 339 -2.36 -22.07 12.49
CA VAL A 339 -1.72 -22.27 13.80
C VAL A 339 -1.80 -23.72 14.28
N ALA A 340 -2.51 -24.60 13.56
CA ALA A 340 -2.73 -25.98 13.96
C ALA A 340 -1.76 -26.94 13.26
N THR A 341 -1.29 -27.94 14.00
CA THR A 341 -0.44 -29.02 13.49
C THR A 341 -0.96 -30.39 13.92
N VAL A 342 -0.78 -31.38 13.05
CA VAL A 342 -1.10 -32.79 13.30
C VAL A 342 -0.01 -33.68 12.71
N GLN A 343 0.28 -34.79 13.37
CA GLN A 343 1.18 -35.81 12.83
C GLN A 343 0.43 -36.67 11.81
N ALA A 344 1.07 -36.97 10.69
CA ALA A 344 0.61 -37.94 9.72
C ALA A 344 1.64 -39.04 9.56
N VAL A 345 1.18 -40.29 9.59
CA VAL A 345 2.00 -41.50 9.52
C VAL A 345 1.74 -42.19 8.19
N VAL A 346 2.78 -42.35 7.40
CA VAL A 346 2.73 -42.89 6.04
C VAL A 346 3.40 -44.26 6.01
N PHE A 347 2.64 -45.29 5.62
CA PHE A 347 3.12 -46.66 5.52
C PHE A 347 3.24 -47.12 4.06
N GLY A 348 4.28 -47.89 3.73
CA GLY A 348 4.48 -48.48 2.41
C GLY A 348 5.65 -47.85 1.66
N GLN A 349 6.41 -48.66 0.92
CA GLN A 349 7.70 -48.25 0.37
C GLN A 349 7.63 -47.08 -0.61
N GLU A 350 6.69 -47.12 -1.56
CA GLU A 350 6.57 -46.09 -2.60
C GLU A 350 5.99 -44.79 -2.04
N ILE A 351 4.87 -44.88 -1.31
CA ILE A 351 4.20 -43.70 -0.73
C ILE A 351 5.05 -43.03 0.36
N ALA A 352 5.73 -43.79 1.23
CA ALA A 352 6.68 -43.23 2.20
C ALA A 352 7.91 -42.65 1.49
N GLY A 353 8.33 -43.28 0.39
CA GLY A 353 9.35 -42.80 -0.53
C GLY A 353 9.03 -41.41 -1.07
N PHE A 354 7.83 -41.22 -1.62
CA PHE A 354 7.30 -39.95 -2.12
C PHE A 354 7.13 -38.92 -1.00
N ALA A 355 6.43 -39.28 0.07
CA ALA A 355 6.13 -38.39 1.20
C ALA A 355 7.39 -37.80 1.83
N GLY A 356 8.39 -38.64 2.14
CA GLY A 356 9.65 -38.17 2.71
C GLY A 356 10.66 -37.67 1.68
N ALA A 357 10.24 -37.42 0.44
CA ALA A 357 11.00 -36.66 -0.55
C ALA A 357 10.37 -35.29 -0.82
N LEU A 358 9.20 -34.99 -0.24
CA LEU A 358 8.56 -33.69 -0.35
C LEU A 358 9.40 -32.63 0.37
N PRO A 359 9.75 -31.52 -0.30
CA PRO A 359 10.34 -30.37 0.37
C PRO A 359 9.38 -29.80 1.41
N ASP A 360 9.92 -29.30 2.52
CA ASP A 360 9.14 -28.56 3.51
C ASP A 360 8.39 -27.39 2.85
N GLU A 361 7.27 -27.01 3.44
CA GLU A 361 6.29 -26.03 2.94
C GLU A 361 5.49 -26.42 1.70
N SER A 362 5.76 -27.59 1.09
CA SER A 362 4.91 -28.14 0.03
C SER A 362 3.48 -28.34 0.53
N VAL A 363 2.50 -27.99 -0.31
CA VAL A 363 1.08 -28.15 0.00
C VAL A 363 0.61 -29.52 -0.48
N VAL A 364 -0.04 -30.27 0.39
CA VAL A 364 -0.51 -31.63 0.14
C VAL A 364 -2.00 -31.80 0.43
N ASP A 365 -2.67 -32.60 -0.38
CA ASP A 365 -3.95 -33.22 -0.09
C ASP A 365 -3.70 -34.59 0.51
N ILE A 366 -4.21 -34.85 1.71
CA ILE A 366 -4.08 -36.13 2.40
C ILE A 366 -5.46 -36.72 2.63
N PHE A 367 -5.63 -37.98 2.27
CA PHE A 367 -6.73 -38.82 2.70
C PHE A 367 -6.19 -39.82 3.72
N GLY A 368 -6.79 -39.86 4.90
CA GLY A 368 -6.31 -40.74 5.95
C GLY A 368 -7.32 -40.97 7.06
N LYS A 369 -7.04 -41.98 7.86
CA LYS A 369 -7.84 -42.39 9.01
C LYS A 369 -7.32 -41.70 10.27
N VAL A 370 -8.21 -41.11 11.07
CA VAL A 370 -7.88 -40.52 12.37
C VAL A 370 -7.64 -41.63 13.40
N VAL A 371 -6.50 -41.61 14.07
CA VAL A 371 -6.08 -42.60 15.07
C VAL A 371 -5.67 -41.87 16.35
N CYS A 372 -5.97 -42.47 17.51
CA CYS A 372 -5.49 -41.98 18.80
C CYS A 372 -4.20 -42.74 19.17
N PRO A 373 -3.03 -42.07 19.20
CA PRO A 373 -1.78 -42.71 19.60
C PRO A 373 -1.79 -43.06 21.10
N GLU A 374 -0.98 -44.05 21.51
CA GLU A 374 -0.85 -44.44 22.92
C GLU A 374 -0.26 -43.32 23.79
N ALA A 375 0.66 -42.52 23.23
CA ALA A 375 1.28 -41.38 23.88
C ALA A 375 0.95 -40.09 23.13
N LYS A 376 0.76 -38.99 23.87
CA LYS A 376 0.48 -37.68 23.29
C LYS A 376 1.65 -37.18 22.44
N ILE A 377 1.32 -36.64 21.27
CA ILE A 377 2.29 -36.08 20.33
C ILE A 377 2.54 -34.62 20.68
N VAL A 378 3.44 -34.39 21.63
CA VAL A 378 3.71 -33.05 22.21
C VAL A 378 4.27 -32.03 21.20
N SER A 379 4.78 -32.51 20.06
CA SER A 379 5.26 -31.65 18.97
C SER A 379 4.14 -31.07 18.08
N CYS A 380 2.90 -31.54 18.25
CA CYS A 380 1.75 -31.11 17.45
C CYS A 380 0.66 -30.49 18.35
N THR A 381 -0.09 -29.52 17.81
CA THR A 381 -1.23 -28.96 18.55
C THR A 381 -2.33 -29.99 18.74
N GLN A 382 -2.59 -30.81 17.70
CA GLN A 382 -3.45 -31.98 17.81
C GLN A 382 -2.66 -33.14 18.40
N CYS A 383 -2.39 -33.07 19.70
CA CYS A 383 -1.54 -34.03 20.40
C CYS A 383 -2.25 -35.36 20.72
N ASP A 384 -3.59 -35.39 20.71
CA ASP A 384 -4.40 -36.57 21.06
C ASP A 384 -4.74 -37.46 19.85
N VAL A 385 -4.36 -37.04 18.64
CA VAL A 385 -4.65 -37.77 17.39
C VAL A 385 -3.49 -37.70 16.40
N GLU A 386 -3.43 -38.69 15.52
CA GLU A 386 -2.60 -38.70 14.31
C GLU A 386 -3.41 -39.18 13.11
N LEU A 387 -2.92 -38.91 11.89
CA LEU A 387 -3.52 -39.37 10.64
C LEU A 387 -2.72 -40.53 10.06
N HIS A 388 -3.35 -41.70 9.92
CA HIS A 388 -2.78 -42.80 9.15
C HIS A 388 -3.11 -42.57 7.68
N VAL A 389 -2.08 -42.26 6.88
CA VAL A 389 -2.23 -41.80 5.50
C VAL A 389 -2.51 -42.97 4.57
N GLU A 390 -3.61 -42.85 3.83
CA GLU A 390 -4.00 -43.78 2.76
C GLU A 390 -3.66 -43.20 1.39
N LYS A 391 -3.87 -41.89 1.20
CA LYS A 391 -3.47 -41.18 -0.02
C LYS A 391 -2.79 -39.84 0.27
N ILE A 392 -1.81 -39.47 -0.55
CA ILE A 392 -1.10 -38.18 -0.46
C ILE A 392 -0.79 -37.59 -1.83
N PHE A 393 -1.31 -36.40 -2.12
CA PHE A 393 -1.05 -35.70 -3.38
C PHE A 393 -0.37 -34.37 -3.14
N CYS A 394 0.75 -34.11 -3.80
CA CYS A 394 1.39 -32.81 -3.80
C CYS A 394 0.67 -31.88 -4.77
N ILE A 395 0.04 -30.82 -4.26
CA ILE A 395 -0.71 -29.85 -5.07
C ILE A 395 0.08 -28.56 -5.35
N GLY A 396 1.07 -28.27 -4.51
CA GLY A 396 1.92 -27.08 -4.64
C GLY A 396 3.28 -27.39 -4.05
N ARG A 397 4.19 -27.90 -4.87
CA ARG A 397 5.54 -28.27 -4.45
C ARG A 397 6.34 -27.02 -4.09
N SER A 398 7.01 -27.04 -2.95
CA SER A 398 7.96 -26.00 -2.56
C SER A 398 9.34 -26.25 -3.16
N THR A 399 10.12 -25.19 -3.31
CA THR A 399 11.56 -25.24 -3.58
C THR A 399 12.36 -25.06 -2.30
N ALA A 400 13.69 -25.03 -2.41
CA ALA A 400 14.56 -24.59 -1.33
C ALA A 400 14.06 -23.24 -0.76
N LEU A 401 13.91 -23.19 0.57
CA LEU A 401 13.37 -22.03 1.25
C LEU A 401 14.48 -21.02 1.56
N PRO A 402 14.24 -19.71 1.39
CA PRO A 402 15.22 -18.67 1.72
C PRO A 402 15.45 -18.53 3.23
N LEU A 403 14.50 -19.00 4.05
CA LEU A 403 14.63 -19.15 5.49
C LEU A 403 13.85 -20.40 5.95
N GLN A 404 14.34 -21.05 6.99
CA GLN A 404 13.65 -22.18 7.60
C GLN A 404 12.63 -21.68 8.63
N LEU A 405 11.40 -22.20 8.58
CA LEU A 405 10.35 -21.79 9.53
C LEU A 405 10.71 -22.16 10.97
N ALA A 406 11.40 -23.29 11.18
CA ALA A 406 11.86 -23.71 12.50
C ALA A 406 12.80 -22.65 13.11
N ASP A 407 13.79 -22.18 12.34
CA ASP A 407 14.70 -21.12 12.78
C ASP A 407 13.98 -19.80 13.02
N ALA A 408 12.99 -19.47 12.17
CA ALA A 408 12.17 -18.27 12.32
C ALA A 408 11.17 -18.35 13.50
N SER A 409 10.83 -19.53 13.99
CA SER A 409 9.86 -19.71 15.08
C SER A 409 10.52 -19.76 16.47
N ARG A 410 11.86 -19.80 16.54
CA ARG A 410 12.60 -19.81 17.82
C ARG A 410 12.37 -18.54 18.63
N SER A 411 12.30 -18.73 19.95
CA SER A 411 12.23 -17.68 20.96
C SER A 411 13.61 -17.29 21.48
N GLU A 412 13.71 -16.17 22.21
CA GLU A 412 14.94 -15.81 22.95
C GLU A 412 15.32 -16.89 23.97
N VAL A 413 14.33 -17.54 24.58
CA VAL A 413 14.52 -18.62 25.57
C VAL A 413 15.19 -19.84 24.93
N ASP A 414 14.92 -20.12 23.65
CA ASP A 414 15.58 -21.21 22.94
C ASP A 414 17.07 -20.91 22.70
N PHE A 415 17.40 -19.65 22.38
CA PHE A 415 18.79 -19.21 22.21
C PHE A 415 19.55 -19.15 23.53
N GLU A 416 18.88 -18.85 24.64
CA GLU A 416 19.49 -18.93 25.98
C GLU A 416 19.83 -20.37 26.37
N LYS A 417 18.97 -21.34 26.00
CA LYS A 417 19.21 -22.77 26.23
C LYS A 417 20.29 -23.35 25.32
N ASP A 418 20.30 -22.94 24.06
CA ASP A 418 21.30 -23.37 23.07
C ASP A 418 21.76 -22.19 22.20
N PRO A 419 22.86 -21.54 22.57
CA PRO A 419 23.44 -20.43 21.81
C PRO A 419 23.96 -20.81 20.42
N SER A 420 24.07 -22.10 20.10
CA SER A 420 24.54 -22.57 18.78
C SER A 420 23.45 -22.54 17.71
N LEU A 421 22.19 -22.35 18.11
CA LEU A 421 21.06 -22.28 17.20
C LEU A 421 21.16 -21.06 16.26
N VAL A 422 20.81 -21.26 15.00
CA VAL A 422 20.81 -20.19 13.99
C VAL A 422 19.72 -19.16 14.31
N ARG A 423 20.10 -17.88 14.35
CA ARG A 423 19.20 -16.75 14.53
C ARG A 423 18.91 -16.06 13.21
N VAL A 424 17.64 -16.00 12.82
CA VAL A 424 17.22 -15.27 11.62
C VAL A 424 17.00 -13.79 11.96
N GLY A 425 17.85 -12.93 11.42
CA GLY A 425 17.77 -11.48 11.58
C GLY A 425 16.47 -10.89 11.02
N GLN A 426 16.04 -9.75 11.57
CA GLN A 426 14.77 -9.12 11.19
C GLN A 426 14.71 -8.75 9.71
N ASP A 427 15.78 -8.20 9.14
CA ASP A 427 15.77 -7.83 7.71
C ASP A 427 15.60 -9.06 6.81
N ILE A 428 16.24 -10.18 7.11
CA ILE A 428 16.07 -11.43 6.34
C ILE A 428 14.62 -11.92 6.42
N ARG A 429 13.97 -11.80 7.58
CA ARG A 429 12.55 -12.14 7.76
C ARG A 429 11.65 -11.24 6.93
N LEU A 430 11.91 -9.93 6.94
CA LEU A 430 11.12 -8.95 6.20
C LEU A 430 11.35 -9.04 4.68
N ASP A 431 12.57 -9.34 4.24
CA ASP A 431 12.88 -9.56 2.82
C ASP A 431 12.18 -10.83 2.29
N ASN A 432 11.91 -11.79 3.17
CA ASN A 432 11.20 -13.04 2.87
C ASN A 432 9.85 -13.11 3.59
N ARG A 433 9.14 -11.97 3.68
CA ARG A 433 7.98 -11.78 4.56
C ARG A 433 6.89 -12.83 4.35
N VAL A 434 6.64 -13.25 3.11
CA VAL A 434 5.64 -14.28 2.78
C VAL A 434 5.90 -15.61 3.49
N ILE A 435 7.17 -15.99 3.68
CA ILE A 435 7.55 -17.21 4.40
C ILE A 435 7.49 -16.97 5.91
N ASP A 436 8.01 -15.84 6.39
CA ASP A 436 7.99 -15.47 7.81
C ASP A 436 6.55 -15.37 8.36
N LEU A 437 5.60 -14.85 7.57
CA LEU A 437 4.17 -14.76 7.91
C LEU A 437 3.50 -16.13 8.11
N ARG A 438 4.14 -17.23 7.74
CA ARG A 438 3.63 -18.59 7.96
C ARG A 438 3.99 -19.17 9.32
N THR A 439 4.88 -18.52 10.07
CA THR A 439 5.17 -18.91 11.46
C THR A 439 3.91 -18.76 12.32
N VAL A 440 3.78 -19.63 13.33
CA VAL A 440 2.59 -19.70 14.18
C VAL A 440 2.36 -18.37 14.91
N ALA A 441 3.42 -17.72 15.39
CA ALA A 441 3.30 -16.41 16.05
C ALA A 441 2.83 -15.32 15.08
N ASN A 442 3.37 -15.22 13.86
CA ASN A 442 2.87 -14.21 12.91
C ASN A 442 1.40 -14.48 12.53
N GLN A 443 1.04 -15.74 12.28
CA GLN A 443 -0.35 -16.15 12.05
C GLN A 443 -1.28 -15.73 13.20
N ALA A 444 -0.82 -15.84 14.44
CA ALA A 444 -1.56 -15.39 15.61
C ALA A 444 -1.62 -13.86 15.73
N ILE A 445 -0.50 -13.15 15.54
CA ILE A 445 -0.41 -11.68 15.57
C ILE A 445 -1.44 -11.06 14.62
N PHE A 446 -1.52 -11.54 13.37
CA PHE A 446 -2.43 -10.96 12.38
C PHE A 446 -3.90 -11.33 12.59
N ARG A 447 -4.20 -12.46 13.27
CA ARG A 447 -5.56 -12.76 13.75
C ARG A 447 -5.97 -11.82 14.89
N ILE A 448 -5.09 -11.59 15.86
CA ILE A 448 -5.30 -10.63 16.95
C ILE A 448 -5.50 -9.22 16.39
N GLN A 449 -4.67 -8.82 15.42
CA GLN A 449 -4.80 -7.57 14.70
C GLN A 449 -6.19 -7.42 14.05
N SER A 450 -6.63 -8.42 13.28
CA SER A 450 -7.99 -8.42 12.73
C SER A 450 -9.04 -8.32 13.83
N GLY A 451 -8.83 -9.01 14.96
CA GLY A 451 -9.69 -8.94 16.14
C GLY A 451 -9.81 -7.55 16.73
N VAL A 452 -8.72 -6.76 16.78
CA VAL A 452 -8.74 -5.35 17.21
C VAL A 452 -9.67 -4.54 16.31
N CYS A 453 -9.51 -4.64 14.99
CA CYS A 453 -10.36 -3.91 14.05
C CYS A 453 -11.84 -4.33 14.16
N THR A 454 -12.12 -5.62 14.37
CA THR A 454 -13.47 -6.13 14.58
C THR A 454 -14.09 -5.57 15.86
N LEU A 455 -13.37 -5.64 16.99
CA LEU A 455 -13.85 -5.17 18.29
C LEU A 455 -14.02 -3.64 18.32
N PHE A 456 -13.16 -2.90 17.62
CA PHE A 456 -13.31 -1.46 17.42
C PHE A 456 -14.61 -1.13 16.70
N ARG A 457 -14.89 -1.81 15.57
CA ARG A 457 -16.15 -1.65 14.83
C ARG A 457 -17.36 -2.04 15.66
N GLU A 458 -17.31 -3.21 16.31
CA GLU A 458 -18.42 -3.72 17.12
C GLU A 458 -18.83 -2.73 18.21
N PHE A 459 -17.85 -2.18 18.94
CA PHE A 459 -18.12 -1.22 20.01
C PHE A 459 -18.74 0.08 19.49
N LEU A 460 -18.14 0.68 18.45
CA LEU A 460 -18.59 1.98 17.94
C LEU A 460 -19.93 1.88 17.21
N LEU A 461 -20.16 0.83 16.42
CA LEU A 461 -21.45 0.60 15.76
C LEU A 461 -22.57 0.38 16.78
N ALA A 462 -22.29 -0.31 17.89
CA ALA A 462 -23.26 -0.49 18.97
C ALA A 462 -23.62 0.84 19.67
N ASP A 463 -22.70 1.81 19.70
CA ASP A 463 -22.92 3.17 20.23
C ASP A 463 -23.44 4.17 19.17
N GLY A 464 -23.85 3.66 18.00
CA GLY A 464 -24.48 4.45 16.95
C GLY A 464 -23.52 5.29 16.10
N PHE A 465 -22.23 4.97 16.08
CA PHE A 465 -21.30 5.57 15.12
C PHE A 465 -21.54 5.07 13.69
N GLN A 466 -21.18 5.89 12.72
CA GLN A 466 -21.17 5.55 11.30
C GLN A 466 -19.73 5.40 10.77
N GLU A 467 -19.43 4.28 10.09
CA GLU A 467 -18.17 4.12 9.35
C GLU A 467 -18.19 5.04 8.12
N ILE A 468 -17.13 5.83 7.94
CA ILE A 468 -16.93 6.71 6.78
C ILE A 468 -15.63 6.37 6.07
N HIS A 469 -15.52 6.77 4.80
CA HIS A 469 -14.32 6.58 3.98
C HIS A 469 -13.91 7.91 3.35
N THR A 470 -12.77 8.45 3.77
CA THR A 470 -12.31 9.78 3.35
C THR A 470 -11.22 9.66 2.28
N PRO A 471 -11.08 10.64 1.38
CA PRO A 471 -10.00 10.64 0.41
C PRO A 471 -8.63 10.68 1.12
N LYS A 472 -7.64 10.00 0.53
CA LYS A 472 -6.25 9.99 1.00
C LYS A 472 -5.32 10.83 0.12
N LEU A 473 -5.82 11.32 -1.01
CA LEU A 473 -5.18 12.35 -1.84
C LEU A 473 -5.83 13.69 -1.50
N ILE A 474 -5.02 14.66 -1.07
CA ILE A 474 -5.47 15.99 -0.64
C ILE A 474 -4.69 17.08 -1.37
N GLY A 475 -5.32 18.23 -1.59
CA GLY A 475 -4.74 19.35 -2.35
C GLY A 475 -3.67 20.16 -1.59
N GLY A 476 -3.40 19.84 -0.32
CA GLY A 476 -2.40 20.51 0.52
C GLY A 476 -2.21 19.79 1.85
N ALA A 477 -1.28 20.24 2.69
CA ALA A 477 -1.00 19.58 3.97
C ALA A 477 -2.19 19.66 4.93
N SER A 478 -2.57 18.54 5.55
CA SER A 478 -3.73 18.45 6.45
C SER A 478 -3.49 19.04 7.84
N GLU A 479 -2.23 19.14 8.29
CA GLU A 479 -1.92 19.47 9.70
C GLU A 479 -0.96 20.66 9.90
N GLY A 480 -0.46 21.27 8.82
CA GLY A 480 0.39 22.47 8.87
C GLY A 480 1.74 22.25 9.58
N GLY A 481 2.83 22.24 8.81
CA GLY A 481 4.20 22.21 9.36
C GLY A 481 4.87 20.84 9.46
N ALA A 482 4.17 19.75 9.13
CA ALA A 482 4.79 18.43 8.95
C ALA A 482 5.12 18.18 7.48
N ASP A 483 6.22 17.48 7.21
CA ASP A 483 6.55 17.00 5.87
C ASP A 483 5.38 16.12 5.37
N VAL A 484 5.04 16.20 4.09
CA VAL A 484 3.97 15.38 3.47
C VAL A 484 4.50 14.67 2.23
N PHE A 485 3.99 13.47 1.93
CA PHE A 485 4.32 12.82 0.67
C PHE A 485 3.59 13.53 -0.47
N ARG A 486 4.35 14.04 -1.42
CA ARG A 486 3.84 14.61 -2.66
C ARG A 486 3.65 13.51 -3.71
N VAL A 487 2.55 13.59 -4.44
CA VAL A 487 2.17 12.71 -5.53
C VAL A 487 1.89 13.59 -6.75
N ASP A 488 2.51 13.26 -7.88
CA ASP A 488 2.22 13.94 -9.14
C ASP A 488 0.77 13.62 -9.54
N TYR A 489 -0.06 14.66 -9.70
CA TYR A 489 -1.50 14.53 -9.92
C TYR A 489 -1.94 15.31 -11.16
N PHE A 490 -1.79 14.66 -12.31
CA PHE A 490 -1.98 15.26 -13.64
C PHE A 490 -1.08 16.50 -13.81
N GLU A 491 -1.67 17.66 -14.12
CA GLU A 491 -0.96 18.93 -14.27
C GLU A 491 -0.62 19.63 -12.93
N GLY A 492 -1.00 19.02 -11.80
CA GLY A 492 -0.81 19.58 -10.46
C GLY A 492 -0.18 18.61 -9.46
N ASP A 493 -0.10 19.08 -8.21
CA ASP A 493 0.39 18.28 -7.08
C ASP A 493 -0.79 17.81 -6.22
N ALA A 494 -0.74 16.57 -5.77
CA ALA A 494 -1.52 16.08 -4.64
C ALA A 494 -0.60 15.63 -3.50
N PHE A 495 -1.17 15.47 -2.32
CA PHE A 495 -0.44 15.03 -1.13
C PHE A 495 -1.16 13.87 -0.46
N LEU A 496 -0.41 12.97 0.17
CA LEU A 496 -1.00 11.90 0.97
C LEU A 496 -1.44 12.42 2.33
N ALA A 497 -2.66 12.07 2.73
CA ALA A 497 -3.25 12.51 3.99
C ALA A 497 -2.50 11.94 5.21
N GLN A 498 -2.01 12.82 6.07
CA GLN A 498 -1.40 12.42 7.33
C GLN A 498 -2.44 12.04 8.37
N SER A 499 -3.67 12.48 8.22
CA SER A 499 -4.72 12.14 9.15
C SER A 499 -6.07 12.34 8.46
N PRO A 500 -7.05 11.46 8.69
CA PRO A 500 -8.42 11.70 8.22
C PRO A 500 -9.11 12.81 9.02
N GLN A 501 -8.45 13.41 10.01
CA GLN A 501 -9.04 14.34 10.97
C GLN A 501 -9.87 15.46 10.36
N LEU A 502 -9.38 16.16 9.32
CA LEU A 502 -10.12 17.27 8.71
C LEU A 502 -11.48 16.79 8.16
N TYR A 503 -11.48 15.64 7.47
CA TYR A 503 -12.69 15.06 6.90
C TYR A 503 -13.64 14.51 7.94
N LYS A 504 -13.12 13.90 9.02
CA LYS A 504 -13.95 13.48 10.16
C LYS A 504 -14.72 14.66 10.72
N GLN A 505 -14.03 15.77 11.01
CA GLN A 505 -14.65 16.98 11.55
C GLN A 505 -15.70 17.56 10.61
N MET A 506 -15.41 17.64 9.30
CA MET A 506 -16.39 18.09 8.30
C MET A 506 -17.62 17.17 8.24
N ALA A 507 -17.46 15.86 8.42
CA ALA A 507 -18.59 14.92 8.45
C ALA A 507 -19.55 15.20 9.62
N LEU A 508 -19.06 15.61 10.80
CA LEU A 508 -19.97 16.01 11.89
C LEU A 508 -20.75 17.28 11.56
N MET A 509 -20.17 18.17 10.76
CA MET A 509 -20.86 19.37 10.27
C MET A 509 -21.94 19.03 9.21
N THR A 510 -22.01 17.78 8.75
CA THR A 510 -23.09 17.26 7.89
C THR A 510 -24.15 16.47 8.66
N ASP A 511 -24.34 16.78 9.94
CA ASP A 511 -25.27 16.09 10.86
C ASP A 511 -24.99 14.58 11.05
N MET A 512 -23.71 14.18 10.98
CA MET A 512 -23.25 12.85 11.38
C MET A 512 -22.61 12.92 12.77
N PRO A 513 -23.38 12.79 13.87
CA PRO A 513 -22.92 13.15 15.21
C PRO A 513 -21.82 12.25 15.77
N LYS A 514 -21.59 11.09 15.18
CA LYS A 514 -20.59 10.09 15.59
C LYS A 514 -20.08 9.36 14.35
N VAL A 515 -18.79 9.50 14.03
CA VAL A 515 -18.16 8.89 12.85
C VAL A 515 -16.86 8.19 13.22
N PHE A 516 -16.52 7.12 12.50
CA PHE A 516 -15.20 6.49 12.58
C PHE A 516 -14.69 6.09 11.22
N GLU A 517 -13.38 5.91 11.10
CA GLU A 517 -12.73 5.39 9.92
C GLU A 517 -11.62 4.42 10.31
N ILE A 518 -11.49 3.34 9.53
CA ILE A 518 -10.31 2.47 9.56
C ILE A 518 -9.64 2.58 8.18
N GLY A 519 -8.44 3.15 8.15
CA GLY A 519 -7.79 3.44 6.87
C GLY A 519 -6.29 3.74 6.99
N PRO A 520 -5.59 3.85 5.85
CA PRO A 520 -4.16 4.14 5.85
C PRO A 520 -3.88 5.57 6.30
N ILE A 521 -2.83 5.72 7.09
CA ILE A 521 -2.23 6.97 7.54
C ILE A 521 -0.78 7.04 7.05
N PHE A 522 -0.39 8.20 6.55
CA PHE A 522 0.94 8.44 6.02
C PHE A 522 1.75 9.40 6.92
N ARG A 523 3.03 9.07 7.12
CA ARG A 523 4.02 9.86 7.89
C ARG A 523 5.29 9.95 7.06
N SER A 524 5.66 11.14 6.62
CA SER A 524 6.84 11.31 5.77
C SER A 524 8.09 11.74 6.55
N GLU A 525 7.97 11.90 7.87
CA GLU A 525 9.10 12.14 8.74
C GLU A 525 10.16 11.05 8.54
N LYS A 526 11.43 11.45 8.40
CA LYS A 526 12.57 10.53 8.20
C LYS A 526 12.95 9.81 9.51
N SER A 527 11.96 9.26 10.20
CA SER A 527 12.14 8.49 11.44
C SER A 527 12.35 7.02 11.11
N PHE A 528 13.55 6.51 11.40
CA PHE A 528 13.88 5.10 11.28
C PHE A 528 14.13 4.50 12.65
N THR A 529 13.05 4.15 13.34
CA THR A 529 13.07 3.59 14.70
C THR A 529 12.22 2.32 14.78
N HIS A 530 12.25 1.63 15.92
CA HIS A 530 11.45 0.41 16.14
C HIS A 530 9.95 0.68 16.34
N ARG A 531 9.52 1.95 16.46
CA ARG A 531 8.14 2.35 16.78
C ARG A 531 7.43 3.09 15.65
N HIS A 532 8.17 3.54 14.64
CA HIS A 532 7.65 4.37 13.56
C HIS A 532 7.66 3.62 12.22
N MET A 533 6.63 3.86 11.43
CA MET A 533 6.46 3.47 10.02
C MET A 533 6.03 4.69 9.22
N THR A 534 6.24 4.66 7.91
CA THR A 534 5.81 5.75 7.00
C THR A 534 4.39 5.57 6.51
N GLU A 535 3.86 4.36 6.62
CA GLU A 535 2.47 4.00 6.35
C GLU A 535 2.02 3.03 7.43
N PHE A 536 0.87 3.29 8.04
CA PHE A 536 0.25 2.45 9.06
C PHE A 536 -1.27 2.58 9.01
N THR A 537 -1.99 1.73 9.72
CA THR A 537 -3.46 1.77 9.74
C THR A 537 -3.96 2.57 10.94
N GLY A 538 -4.69 3.65 10.69
CA GLY A 538 -5.41 4.41 11.70
C GLY A 538 -6.75 3.76 12.04
N LEU A 539 -7.10 3.77 13.32
CA LEU A 539 -8.47 3.62 13.81
C LEU A 539 -8.87 4.98 14.38
N ASP A 540 -9.65 5.72 13.62
CA ASP A 540 -9.98 7.11 13.93
C ASP A 540 -11.45 7.24 14.29
N LEU A 541 -11.76 8.02 15.31
CA LEU A 541 -13.15 8.35 15.68
C LEU A 541 -13.30 9.84 15.95
N GLU A 542 -14.49 10.37 15.74
CA GLU A 542 -14.86 11.74 16.08
C GLU A 542 -16.35 11.79 16.43
N MET A 543 -16.72 12.50 17.49
CA MET A 543 -18.11 12.64 17.93
C MET A 543 -18.42 14.02 18.47
N THR A 544 -19.68 14.43 18.31
CA THR A 544 -20.27 15.55 19.04
C THR A 544 -20.51 15.18 20.48
N PHE A 545 -20.40 16.15 21.39
CA PHE A 545 -20.73 15.99 22.81
C PHE A 545 -21.68 17.11 23.25
N LYS A 546 -22.22 17.03 24.47
CA LYS A 546 -23.21 17.99 24.95
C LYS A 546 -22.58 19.08 25.83
N ASP A 547 -21.94 18.67 26.90
CA ASP A 547 -21.49 19.58 27.96
C ASP A 547 -19.96 19.58 28.10
N HIS A 548 -19.32 18.40 28.04
CA HIS A 548 -17.90 18.28 28.33
C HIS A 548 -17.20 17.24 27.44
N TYR A 549 -15.98 17.53 26.99
CA TYR A 549 -15.22 16.60 26.15
C TYR A 549 -14.84 15.30 26.85
N HIS A 550 -15.01 15.22 28.18
CA HIS A 550 -14.86 13.95 28.91
C HIS A 550 -15.89 12.91 28.47
N GLU A 551 -17.04 13.32 27.91
CA GLU A 551 -17.96 12.38 27.23
C GLU A 551 -17.24 11.60 26.12
N VAL A 552 -16.31 12.23 25.39
CA VAL A 552 -15.48 11.59 24.36
C VAL A 552 -14.44 10.66 25.00
N LEU A 553 -13.81 11.11 26.10
CA LEU A 553 -12.85 10.28 26.84
C LEU A 553 -13.49 9.02 27.43
N ASP A 554 -14.72 9.11 27.91
CA ASP A 554 -15.46 7.97 28.46
C ASP A 554 -15.75 6.92 27.39
N VAL A 555 -16.05 7.35 26.15
CA VAL A 555 -16.18 6.46 24.99
C VAL A 555 -14.85 5.80 24.64
N ILE A 556 -13.74 6.55 24.64
CA ILE A 556 -12.39 6.03 24.34
C ILE A 556 -11.93 5.02 25.40
N ASP A 557 -12.16 5.30 26.68
CA ASP A 557 -11.87 4.40 27.80
C ASP A 557 -12.68 3.10 27.68
N GLY A 558 -13.98 3.22 27.44
CA GLY A 558 -14.88 2.09 27.18
C GLY A 558 -14.45 1.24 25.97
N LEU A 559 -14.00 1.89 24.89
CA LEU A 559 -13.50 1.25 23.68
C LEU A 559 -12.28 0.38 23.96
N PHE A 560 -11.26 0.92 24.65
CA PHE A 560 -10.06 0.13 24.98
C PHE A 560 -10.38 -1.04 25.90
N ASN A 561 -11.21 -0.82 26.91
CA ASN A 561 -11.67 -1.90 27.78
C ASN A 561 -12.40 -2.99 26.98
N HIS A 562 -13.30 -2.62 26.06
CA HIS A 562 -14.01 -3.55 25.18
C HIS A 562 -13.03 -4.37 24.32
N ILE A 563 -12.05 -3.71 23.70
CA ILE A 563 -11.02 -4.37 22.88
C ILE A 563 -10.23 -5.37 23.73
N PHE A 564 -9.65 -4.96 24.87
CA PHE A 564 -8.77 -5.84 25.65
C PHE A 564 -9.53 -7.01 26.29
N VAL A 565 -10.76 -6.79 26.78
CA VAL A 565 -11.63 -7.88 27.25
C VAL A 565 -11.99 -8.81 26.10
N GLY A 566 -12.34 -8.27 24.93
CA GLY A 566 -12.68 -9.03 23.74
C GLY A 566 -11.53 -9.90 23.25
N LEU A 567 -10.31 -9.35 23.18
CA LEU A 567 -9.10 -10.07 22.79
C LEU A 567 -8.82 -11.24 23.74
N THR A 568 -8.82 -10.97 25.05
CA THR A 568 -8.52 -11.97 26.08
C THR A 568 -9.53 -13.13 26.08
N LYS A 569 -10.81 -12.84 25.78
CA LYS A 569 -11.87 -13.86 25.73
C LYS A 569 -11.90 -14.65 24.42
N ARG A 570 -11.73 -13.96 23.28
CA ARG A 570 -11.97 -14.55 21.94
C ARG A 570 -10.71 -15.14 21.30
N PHE A 571 -9.51 -14.69 21.69
CA PHE A 571 -8.24 -15.07 21.07
C PHE A 571 -7.20 -15.68 22.04
N PRO A 572 -7.58 -16.51 23.03
CA PRO A 572 -6.61 -17.05 24.01
C PRO A 572 -5.55 -17.96 23.36
N ARG A 573 -5.92 -18.67 22.29
CA ARG A 573 -5.01 -19.57 21.56
C ARG A 573 -3.94 -18.79 20.80
N GLU A 574 -4.35 -17.72 20.13
CA GLU A 574 -3.44 -16.82 19.42
C GLU A 574 -2.51 -16.10 20.39
N ILE A 575 -3.02 -15.60 21.51
CA ILE A 575 -2.21 -14.95 22.54
C ILE A 575 -1.12 -15.90 23.04
N GLU A 576 -1.47 -17.16 23.34
CA GLU A 576 -0.50 -18.17 23.76
C GLU A 576 0.52 -18.51 22.67
N ALA A 577 0.08 -18.63 21.41
CA ALA A 577 0.97 -18.86 20.28
C ALA A 577 2.02 -17.74 20.11
N VAL A 578 1.64 -16.48 20.32
CA VAL A 578 2.59 -15.36 20.33
C VAL A 578 3.51 -15.45 21.55
N ARG A 579 2.97 -15.74 22.73
CA ARG A 579 3.71 -15.85 24.00
C ARG A 579 4.81 -16.92 23.95
N GLN A 580 4.57 -18.03 23.26
CA GLN A 580 5.56 -19.10 23.08
C GLN A 580 6.81 -18.63 22.34
N GLN A 581 6.65 -17.78 21.32
CA GLN A 581 7.79 -17.25 20.57
C GLN A 581 8.35 -15.97 21.19
N TYR A 582 7.48 -15.12 21.74
CA TYR A 582 7.83 -13.85 22.37
C TYR A 582 7.21 -13.83 23.77
N PRO A 583 7.92 -14.28 24.81
CA PRO A 583 7.38 -14.28 26.16
C PRO A 583 7.04 -12.86 26.65
N PHE A 584 5.81 -12.65 27.10
CA PHE A 584 5.36 -11.39 27.69
C PHE A 584 4.40 -11.62 28.86
N GLN A 585 4.31 -10.62 29.75
CA GLN A 585 3.35 -10.61 30.85
C GLN A 585 1.99 -10.09 30.37
N ASP A 586 0.92 -10.61 30.95
CA ASP A 586 -0.43 -10.13 30.65
C ASP A 586 -0.58 -8.65 30.99
N LEU A 587 -1.43 -7.97 30.23
CA LEU A 587 -1.74 -6.58 30.45
C LEU A 587 -2.56 -6.42 31.74
N LYS A 588 -2.22 -5.41 32.55
CA LYS A 588 -2.99 -5.04 33.74
C LYS A 588 -3.71 -3.72 33.51
N TRP A 589 -5.03 -3.67 33.67
CA TRP A 589 -5.77 -2.42 33.60
C TRP A 589 -7.02 -2.48 34.46
N LYS A 590 -7.57 -1.31 34.79
CA LYS A 590 -8.89 -1.15 35.42
C LYS A 590 -9.81 -0.40 34.47
N TYR A 591 -11.12 -0.56 34.68
CA TYR A 591 -12.15 0.19 33.99
C TYR A 591 -13.10 0.82 35.02
N PRO A 592 -13.33 2.15 34.97
CA PRO A 592 -12.62 3.13 34.13
C PRO A 592 -11.11 3.18 34.46
N CYS A 593 -10.28 3.55 33.48
CA CYS A 593 -8.84 3.65 33.69
C CYS A 593 -8.46 4.94 34.42
N GLN A 594 -7.27 4.94 35.05
CA GLN A 594 -6.78 6.12 35.76
C GLN A 594 -6.52 7.27 34.77
N ARG A 595 -6.99 8.47 35.14
CA ARG A 595 -6.77 9.72 34.42
C ARG A 595 -5.91 10.64 35.25
N PHE A 596 -4.84 11.15 34.66
CA PHE A 596 -3.93 12.11 35.29
C PHE A 596 -3.95 13.40 34.50
N ARG A 597 -3.97 14.56 35.16
CA ARG A 597 -3.56 15.78 34.45
C ARG A 597 -2.07 15.70 34.09
N PHE A 598 -1.67 16.43 33.06
CA PHE A 598 -0.30 16.46 32.59
C PHE A 598 0.71 16.85 33.68
N ASP A 599 0.41 17.90 34.46
CA ASP A 599 1.25 18.36 35.58
C ASP A 599 1.37 17.30 36.69
N GLU A 600 0.28 16.58 37.00
CA GLU A 600 0.30 15.46 37.93
C GLU A 600 1.18 14.31 37.43
N ALA A 601 1.09 13.98 36.13
CA ALA A 601 1.92 12.96 35.50
C ALA A 601 3.41 13.33 35.52
N VAL A 602 3.75 14.58 35.20
CA VAL A 602 5.12 15.11 35.33
C VAL A 602 5.59 15.08 36.80
N GLY A 603 4.70 15.41 37.74
CA GLY A 603 4.98 15.32 39.17
C GLY A 603 5.32 13.89 39.64
N LEU A 604 4.57 12.89 39.17
CA LEU A 604 4.84 11.47 39.43
C LEU A 604 6.19 11.04 38.83
N LEU A 605 6.47 11.44 37.59
CA LEU A 605 7.74 11.16 36.92
C LEU A 605 8.91 11.76 37.70
N LYS A 606 8.83 13.03 38.13
CA LYS A 606 9.88 13.69 38.93
C LYS A 606 10.09 13.02 40.27
N LYS A 607 9.01 12.61 40.93
CA LYS A 607 9.06 12.03 42.27
C LYS A 607 9.64 10.61 42.29
N HIS A 608 9.28 9.78 41.31
CA HIS A 608 9.57 8.34 41.33
C HIS A 608 10.54 7.89 40.23
N GLY A 609 10.63 8.62 39.12
CA GLY A 609 11.49 8.31 37.97
C GLY A 609 12.98 8.23 38.30
N PRO A 610 13.57 9.15 39.10
CA PRO A 610 14.99 9.08 39.46
C PRO A 610 15.40 7.74 40.09
N ALA A 611 14.59 7.20 41.01
CA ALA A 611 14.88 5.92 41.64
C ALA A 611 14.90 4.75 40.64
N ILE A 612 14.03 4.77 39.63
CA ILE A 612 14.00 3.77 38.55
C ILE A 612 15.25 3.90 37.68
N LEU A 613 15.61 5.12 37.29
CA LEU A 613 16.78 5.38 36.46
C LEU A 613 18.10 5.03 37.19
N GLU A 614 18.22 5.33 38.47
CA GLU A 614 19.38 4.94 39.29
C GLU A 614 19.55 3.43 39.37
N LYS A 615 18.44 2.68 39.49
CA LYS A 615 18.48 1.20 39.43
C LYS A 615 18.95 0.71 38.07
N ARG A 616 18.47 1.31 36.97
CA ARG A 616 18.93 1.00 35.60
C ARG A 616 20.40 1.35 35.41
N LEU A 617 20.86 2.48 35.95
CA LEU A 617 22.24 2.93 35.88
C LEU A 617 23.20 1.92 36.52
N LYS A 618 22.82 1.37 37.68
CA LYS A 618 23.58 0.31 38.37
C LYS A 618 23.65 -1.00 37.57
N ALA A 619 22.61 -1.30 36.79
CA ALA A 619 22.53 -2.50 35.97
C ALA A 619 23.09 -2.33 34.55
N ALA A 620 23.44 -1.11 34.14
CA ALA A 620 23.89 -0.81 32.79
C ALA A 620 25.20 -1.54 32.45
N ALA A 621 25.21 -2.26 31.33
CA ALA A 621 26.34 -3.07 30.89
C ALA A 621 27.45 -2.25 30.22
N THR A 622 27.10 -1.15 29.54
CA THR A 622 28.03 -0.33 28.76
C THR A 622 28.11 1.12 29.25
N ASP A 623 29.24 1.78 29.01
CA ASP A 623 29.39 3.22 29.32
C ASP A 623 28.47 4.10 28.48
N TYR A 624 28.11 3.64 27.28
CA TYR A 624 27.12 4.31 26.43
C TYR A 624 25.75 4.34 27.10
N ASP A 625 25.29 3.19 27.61
CA ASP A 625 23.99 3.08 28.30
C ASP A 625 23.97 3.94 29.56
N ARG A 626 25.09 3.95 30.32
CA ARG A 626 25.23 4.83 31.50
C ARG A 626 25.10 6.30 31.13
N GLY A 627 25.77 6.74 30.08
CA GLY A 627 25.69 8.12 29.60
C GLY A 627 24.30 8.50 29.07
N LEU A 628 23.54 7.56 28.49
CA LEU A 628 22.16 7.81 28.09
C LEU A 628 21.26 7.96 29.33
N ILE A 629 21.34 7.03 30.29
CA ILE A 629 20.54 7.07 31.53
C ILE A 629 20.81 8.35 32.33
N GLN A 630 22.08 8.76 32.42
CA GLN A 630 22.46 9.98 33.13
C GLN A 630 21.82 11.23 32.52
N ARG A 631 21.79 11.33 31.18
CA ARG A 631 21.10 12.43 30.48
C ARG A 631 19.60 12.44 30.74
N HIS A 632 18.96 11.27 30.83
CA HIS A 632 17.54 11.20 31.21
C HIS A 632 17.29 11.63 32.65
N LEU A 633 18.19 11.28 33.57
CA LEU A 633 18.11 11.74 34.97
C LEU A 633 18.18 13.28 35.05
N GLU A 634 19.11 13.88 34.31
CA GLU A 634 19.25 15.34 34.20
C GLU A 634 18.01 15.97 33.55
N SER A 635 17.51 15.38 32.47
CA SER A 635 16.28 15.80 31.78
C SER A 635 15.08 15.84 32.74
N ILE A 636 14.82 14.76 33.48
CA ILE A 636 13.69 14.68 34.42
C ILE A 636 13.82 15.73 35.53
N ASN A 637 15.04 15.91 36.08
CA ASN A 637 15.29 16.88 37.15
C ASN A 637 15.12 18.33 36.68
N ALA A 638 15.47 18.62 35.43
CA ALA A 638 15.37 19.95 34.83
C ALA A 638 14.00 20.24 34.17
N LYS A 639 13.17 19.21 33.94
CA LYS A 639 11.91 19.33 33.19
C LYS A 639 10.96 20.32 33.86
N HIS A 640 10.43 21.29 33.11
CA HIS A 640 9.34 22.14 33.58
C HIS A 640 7.97 21.44 33.43
N GLU A 641 6.96 21.90 34.16
CA GLU A 641 5.61 21.31 34.14
C GLU A 641 4.90 21.47 32.79
N GLU A 642 5.38 22.38 31.94
CA GLU A 642 4.83 22.67 30.61
C GLU A 642 5.65 22.04 29.47
N ASP A 643 6.80 21.42 29.80
CA ASP A 643 7.66 20.78 28.80
C ASP A 643 7.09 19.44 28.36
N ASP A 644 7.20 19.14 27.07
CA ASP A 644 6.79 17.84 26.54
C ASP A 644 7.53 16.67 27.22
N ILE A 645 6.87 15.51 27.29
CA ILE A 645 7.47 14.30 27.87
C ILE A 645 8.22 13.58 26.74
N SER A 646 9.53 13.38 26.91
CA SER A 646 10.30 12.65 25.91
C SER A 646 9.89 11.18 25.88
N THR A 647 10.01 10.51 24.74
CA THR A 647 9.70 9.07 24.60
C THR A 647 10.29 8.18 25.70
N GLU A 648 11.53 8.45 26.12
CA GLU A 648 12.16 7.64 27.17
C GLU A 648 11.61 7.98 28.55
N ASP A 649 11.26 9.25 28.78
CA ASP A 649 10.60 9.69 30.01
C ASP A 649 9.16 9.13 30.10
N GLU A 650 8.43 9.00 28.99
CA GLU A 650 7.12 8.33 28.92
C GLU A 650 7.22 6.88 29.38
N LYS A 651 8.23 6.14 28.91
CA LYS A 651 8.48 4.76 29.32
C LYS A 651 8.79 4.67 30.82
N VAL A 652 9.56 5.62 31.35
CA VAL A 652 9.84 5.68 32.79
C VAL A 652 8.55 5.97 33.56
N LEU A 653 7.73 6.91 33.11
CA LEU A 653 6.43 7.23 33.70
C LEU A 653 5.49 6.01 33.66
N GLY A 654 5.48 5.23 32.59
CA GLY A 654 4.71 3.99 32.53
C GLY A 654 5.12 2.97 33.58
N VAL A 655 6.43 2.83 33.85
CA VAL A 655 6.91 1.99 34.96
C VAL A 655 6.51 2.56 36.31
N VAL A 656 6.60 3.89 36.50
CA VAL A 656 6.12 4.56 37.72
C VAL A 656 4.65 4.23 37.95
N ILE A 657 3.80 4.37 36.92
CA ILE A 657 2.36 4.13 37.04
C ILE A 657 2.07 2.64 37.32
N SER A 658 2.78 1.73 36.64
CA SER A 658 2.65 0.29 36.88
C SER A 658 3.06 -0.08 38.32
N ASP A 659 4.17 0.47 38.83
CA ASP A 659 4.65 0.22 40.19
C ASP A 659 3.74 0.83 41.27
N GLN A 660 3.19 2.03 41.04
CA GLN A 660 2.36 2.74 42.04
C GLN A 660 0.88 2.32 42.02
N TYR A 661 0.33 2.00 40.85
CA TYR A 661 -1.12 1.77 40.67
C TYR A 661 -1.46 0.36 40.17
N GLY A 662 -0.48 -0.41 39.72
CA GLY A 662 -0.67 -1.76 39.18
C GLY A 662 -1.35 -1.78 37.81
N GLU A 663 -1.20 -0.70 37.03
CA GLU A 663 -1.90 -0.48 35.77
C GLU A 663 -0.93 -0.18 34.62
N ASP A 664 -1.20 -0.76 33.46
CA ASP A 664 -0.46 -0.59 32.21
C ASP A 664 -1.23 0.30 31.22
N LEU A 665 -2.52 0.59 31.46
CA LEU A 665 -3.36 1.48 30.65
C LEU A 665 -3.77 2.69 31.50
N TYR A 666 -3.53 3.90 30.99
CA TYR A 666 -3.93 5.14 31.64
C TYR A 666 -4.08 6.27 30.62
N ILE A 667 -4.76 7.34 31.03
CA ILE A 667 -4.96 8.54 30.21
C ILE A 667 -4.24 9.71 30.87
N ILE A 668 -3.50 10.48 30.06
CA ILE A 668 -3.02 11.80 30.47
C ILE A 668 -3.92 12.83 29.78
N ASP A 669 -4.45 13.78 30.56
CA ASP A 669 -5.34 14.85 30.12
C ASP A 669 -4.68 16.22 30.38
N LYS A 670 -5.23 17.27 29.80
CA LYS A 670 -4.79 18.65 30.02
C LYS A 670 -3.36 18.94 29.59
N PHE A 671 -3.01 18.62 28.35
CA PHE A 671 -1.67 18.88 27.84
C PHE A 671 -1.36 20.37 27.60
N PRO A 672 -0.07 20.77 27.64
CA PRO A 672 0.36 22.13 27.33
C PRO A 672 -0.06 22.57 25.93
N ARG A 673 -0.40 23.84 25.76
CA ARG A 673 -0.90 24.37 24.49
C ARG A 673 0.13 24.37 23.37
N ASP A 674 1.39 24.62 23.69
CA ASP A 674 2.42 24.83 22.67
C ASP A 674 2.83 23.53 21.98
N VAL A 675 2.67 22.39 22.63
CA VAL A 675 2.95 21.06 22.06
C VAL A 675 1.79 20.51 21.23
N ARG A 676 0.61 21.16 21.26
CA ARG A 676 -0.59 20.69 20.57
C ARG A 676 -0.86 21.41 19.25
N PRO A 677 -1.54 20.75 18.29
CA PRO A 677 -1.87 21.35 17.00
C PRO A 677 -2.86 22.51 17.11
N PHE A 678 -2.93 23.33 16.07
CA PHE A 678 -3.72 24.58 16.04
C PHE A 678 -5.23 24.39 16.28
N TYR A 679 -5.78 23.23 15.92
CA TYR A 679 -7.21 22.92 16.03
C TYR A 679 -7.65 22.53 17.46
N THR A 680 -6.72 22.50 18.42
CA THR A 680 -6.96 22.03 19.79
C THR A 680 -7.64 23.10 20.62
N MET A 681 -8.75 22.75 21.30
CA MET A 681 -9.45 23.69 22.18
C MET A 681 -8.59 24.04 23.41
N PRO A 682 -8.34 25.33 23.69
CA PRO A 682 -7.69 25.76 24.94
C PRO A 682 -8.55 25.43 26.17
N ASP A 683 -7.90 25.18 27.30
CA ASP A 683 -8.61 25.03 28.57
C ASP A 683 -9.23 26.39 28.97
N PRO A 684 -10.52 26.43 29.40
CA PRO A 684 -11.20 27.67 29.75
C PRO A 684 -10.72 28.30 31.08
N ALA A 685 -10.16 27.51 32.00
CA ALA A 685 -9.69 27.97 33.30
C ALA A 685 -8.26 28.52 33.24
N ASP A 686 -7.38 27.90 32.44
CA ASP A 686 -5.99 28.35 32.26
C ASP A 686 -5.51 28.08 30.82
N GLY A 687 -5.34 29.17 30.06
CA GLY A 687 -4.99 29.13 28.64
C GLY A 687 -3.58 28.60 28.30
N ARG A 688 -2.77 28.24 29.31
CA ARG A 688 -1.53 27.45 29.13
C ARG A 688 -1.82 25.99 28.80
N TRP A 689 -2.97 25.47 29.23
CA TRP A 689 -3.40 24.09 29.00
C TRP A 689 -4.42 24.00 27.86
N THR A 690 -4.69 22.77 27.45
CA THR A 690 -5.67 22.46 26.41
C THR A 690 -6.59 21.33 26.83
N ASN A 691 -7.72 21.16 26.15
CA ASN A 691 -8.59 19.99 26.28
C ASN A 691 -8.09 18.84 25.37
N ALA A 692 -6.79 18.57 25.41
CA ALA A 692 -6.13 17.48 24.71
C ALA A 692 -5.71 16.38 25.69
N TYR A 693 -5.67 15.16 25.18
CA TYR A 693 -5.43 13.97 25.94
C TYR A 693 -4.72 12.92 25.09
N ASP A 694 -3.89 12.11 25.75
CA ASP A 694 -3.26 10.95 25.15
C ASP A 694 -3.55 9.71 26.00
N VAL A 695 -3.71 8.57 25.34
CA VAL A 695 -3.86 7.26 26.00
C VAL A 695 -2.55 6.50 25.89
N PHE A 696 -2.09 5.96 27.01
CA PHE A 696 -0.84 5.25 27.12
C PHE A 696 -1.07 3.78 27.45
N LEU A 697 -0.30 2.92 26.78
CA LEU A 697 -0.24 1.49 27.03
C LEU A 697 1.20 1.07 27.27
N ARG A 698 1.51 0.53 28.45
CA ARG A 698 2.87 0.16 28.89
C ARG A 698 3.88 1.32 28.80
N GLY A 699 3.45 2.53 29.13
CA GLY A 699 4.32 3.72 29.07
C GLY A 699 4.59 4.25 27.67
N GLU A 700 3.80 3.81 26.69
CA GLU A 700 3.91 4.25 25.31
C GLU A 700 2.55 4.77 24.82
N GLU A 701 2.54 5.96 24.23
CA GLU A 701 1.32 6.54 23.64
C GLU A 701 0.74 5.57 22.60
N ILE A 702 -0.58 5.36 22.57
CA ILE A 702 -1.27 4.58 21.52
C ILE A 702 -2.32 5.41 20.79
N THR A 703 -2.65 6.57 21.34
CA THR A 703 -3.74 7.43 20.88
C THR A 703 -3.47 8.86 21.30
N SER A 704 -3.70 9.78 20.38
CA SER A 704 -3.80 11.20 20.68
C SER A 704 -5.16 11.72 20.26
N GLY A 705 -5.75 12.57 21.10
CA GLY A 705 -7.06 13.15 20.87
C GLY A 705 -7.22 14.50 21.55
N ALA A 706 -8.31 15.19 21.20
CA ALA A 706 -8.65 16.46 21.80
C ALA A 706 -10.11 16.84 21.54
N GLN A 707 -10.63 17.74 22.36
CA GLN A 707 -11.69 18.63 21.91
C GLN A 707 -11.16 19.55 20.81
N ARG A 708 -11.96 19.70 19.74
CA ARG A 708 -11.62 20.56 18.61
C ARG A 708 -12.26 21.94 18.73
N ILE A 709 -11.62 22.94 18.14
CA ILE A 709 -12.19 24.28 18.00
C ILE A 709 -13.30 24.25 16.95
N HIS A 710 -14.54 24.45 17.40
CA HIS A 710 -15.72 24.53 16.53
C HIS A 710 -16.10 25.98 16.15
N CYS A 711 -15.44 26.99 16.74
CA CYS A 711 -15.67 28.40 16.43
C CYS A 711 -14.74 28.87 15.28
N PRO A 712 -15.26 29.26 14.10
CA PRO A 712 -14.43 29.60 12.93
C PRO A 712 -13.41 30.71 13.21
N LYS A 713 -13.82 31.78 13.91
CA LYS A 713 -12.93 32.91 14.25
C LYS A 713 -11.78 32.49 15.18
N MET A 714 -12.07 31.59 16.12
CA MET A 714 -11.05 31.06 17.02
C MET A 714 -10.08 30.13 16.27
N LEU A 715 -10.61 29.32 15.36
CA LEU A 715 -9.85 28.40 14.53
C LEU A 715 -8.89 29.16 13.59
N GLU A 716 -9.37 30.21 12.92
CA GLU A 716 -8.57 31.11 12.08
C GLU A 716 -7.43 31.75 12.88
N LYS A 717 -7.73 32.25 14.09
CA LYS A 717 -6.73 32.85 14.97
C LYS A 717 -5.68 31.84 15.42
N ALA A 718 -6.10 30.62 15.76
CA ALA A 718 -5.19 29.56 16.20
C ALA A 718 -4.30 29.06 15.05
N ALA A 719 -4.87 28.87 13.85
CA ALA A 719 -4.13 28.53 12.64
C ALA A 719 -3.06 29.58 12.32
N ALA A 720 -3.43 30.87 12.36
CA ALA A 720 -2.50 31.97 12.14
C ALA A 720 -1.36 31.99 13.17
N ALA A 721 -1.67 31.73 14.46
CA ALA A 721 -0.67 31.68 15.53
C ALA A 721 0.36 30.54 15.34
N LYS A 722 -0.02 29.45 14.69
CA LYS A 722 0.86 28.32 14.34
C LYS A 722 1.47 28.42 12.95
N GLY A 723 1.30 29.55 12.26
CA GLY A 723 1.86 29.79 10.92
C GLY A 723 1.20 28.98 9.81
N VAL A 724 -0.02 28.47 10.01
CA VAL A 724 -0.74 27.69 9.01
C VAL A 724 -1.47 28.63 8.04
N PRO A 725 -1.21 28.59 6.71
CA PRO A 725 -1.84 29.50 5.76
C PRO A 725 -3.35 29.29 5.66
N ALA A 726 -4.15 30.33 5.94
CA ALA A 726 -5.61 30.25 5.92
C ALA A 726 -6.18 29.76 4.57
N ALA A 727 -5.54 30.14 3.44
CA ALA A 727 -5.95 29.71 2.10
C ALA A 727 -5.92 28.17 1.93
N SER A 728 -4.99 27.48 2.58
CA SER A 728 -4.87 26.02 2.50
C SER A 728 -5.98 25.29 3.28
N LEU A 729 -6.58 25.97 4.27
CA LEU A 729 -7.61 25.42 5.15
C LEU A 729 -9.00 26.01 4.86
N GLN A 730 -9.15 26.82 3.80
CA GLN A 730 -10.37 27.62 3.61
C GLN A 730 -11.62 26.75 3.57
N SER A 731 -11.61 25.66 2.79
CA SER A 731 -12.75 24.73 2.71
C SER A 731 -13.07 24.06 4.05
N TYR A 732 -12.05 23.76 4.86
CA TYR A 732 -12.21 23.18 6.19
C TYR A 732 -12.79 24.22 7.17
N ILE A 733 -12.27 25.45 7.20
CA ILE A 733 -12.80 26.53 8.03
C ILE A 733 -14.24 26.89 7.65
N ASP A 734 -14.55 26.90 6.35
CA ASP A 734 -15.88 27.20 5.83
C ASP A 734 -16.93 26.19 6.28
N ALA A 735 -16.55 24.90 6.44
CA ALA A 735 -17.46 23.88 6.97
C ALA A 735 -18.01 24.24 8.36
N PHE A 736 -17.27 25.01 9.17
CA PHE A 736 -17.72 25.42 10.50
C PHE A 736 -18.59 26.69 10.51
N LYS A 737 -18.69 27.41 9.39
CA LYS A 737 -19.45 28.69 9.31
C LYS A 737 -20.96 28.48 9.29
N TYR A 738 -21.42 27.28 8.97
CA TYR A 738 -22.84 26.96 8.76
C TYR A 738 -23.54 26.39 10.01
N GLY A 739 -22.98 26.68 11.19
CA GLY A 739 -23.41 26.08 12.46
C GLY A 739 -22.55 24.87 12.78
N SER A 740 -21.86 24.93 13.93
CA SER A 740 -20.91 23.88 14.32
C SER A 740 -21.21 23.34 15.69
N TYR A 741 -21.21 22.01 15.80
CA TYR A 741 -21.35 21.34 17.09
C TYR A 741 -20.02 21.32 17.84
N PRO A 742 -20.02 21.43 19.19
CA PRO A 742 -18.86 21.05 19.98
C PRO A 742 -18.58 19.55 19.79
N HIS A 743 -17.32 19.23 19.48
CA HIS A 743 -16.90 17.87 19.12
C HIS A 743 -15.46 17.60 19.56
N GLY A 744 -15.14 16.32 19.64
CA GLY A 744 -13.81 15.82 19.92
C GLY A 744 -13.64 14.41 19.37
N GLY A 745 -12.41 13.94 19.39
CA GLY A 745 -12.10 12.62 18.87
C GLY A 745 -10.64 12.29 19.03
N ALA A 746 -10.27 11.14 18.47
CA ALA A 746 -8.93 10.61 18.58
C ALA A 746 -8.55 9.80 17.34
N GLY A 747 -7.24 9.64 17.15
CA GLY A 747 -6.64 8.71 16.20
C GLY A 747 -5.82 7.66 16.94
N ILE A 748 -6.01 6.39 16.58
CA ILE A 748 -5.36 5.25 17.23
C ILE A 748 -4.48 4.53 16.20
N GLY A 749 -3.21 4.28 16.54
CA GLY A 749 -2.33 3.47 15.70
C GLY A 749 -2.58 1.98 15.90
N MET A 750 -3.23 1.33 14.93
CA MET A 750 -3.66 -0.08 15.04
C MET A 750 -2.49 -1.04 15.34
N GLU A 751 -1.39 -0.91 14.60
CA GLU A 751 -0.20 -1.74 14.77
C GLU A 751 0.47 -1.51 16.13
N ARG A 752 0.37 -0.29 16.66
CA ARG A 752 0.95 0.11 17.95
C ARG A 752 0.16 -0.48 19.13
N VAL A 753 -1.17 -0.49 19.04
CA VAL A 753 -2.03 -1.18 20.02
C VAL A 753 -1.70 -2.67 20.08
N VAL A 754 -1.63 -3.34 18.92
CA VAL A 754 -1.30 -4.78 18.84
C VAL A 754 0.12 -5.05 19.37
N MET A 755 1.08 -4.19 19.02
CA MET A 755 2.47 -4.30 19.47
C MET A 755 2.55 -4.26 21.00
N LEU A 756 1.91 -3.28 21.64
CA LEU A 756 2.00 -3.06 23.07
C LEU A 756 1.13 -4.01 23.89
N PHE A 757 -0.02 -4.44 23.35
CA PHE A 757 -0.84 -5.49 23.97
C PHE A 757 -0.04 -6.79 24.18
N MET A 758 0.76 -7.19 23.18
CA MET A 758 1.62 -8.38 23.24
C MET A 758 3.08 -8.06 23.63
N ASN A 759 3.36 -6.83 24.06
CA ASN A 759 4.69 -6.34 24.45
C ASN A 759 5.81 -6.69 23.44
N LEU A 760 5.53 -6.55 22.14
CA LEU A 760 6.49 -6.76 21.08
C LEU A 760 7.42 -5.54 20.95
N ASN A 761 8.71 -5.79 20.70
CA ASN A 761 9.75 -4.75 20.70
C ASN A 761 9.89 -3.97 19.37
N ASN A 762 9.08 -4.26 18.35
CA ASN A 762 9.19 -3.58 17.06
C ASN A 762 7.86 -3.60 16.30
N ILE A 763 7.38 -2.43 15.88
CA ILE A 763 6.10 -2.24 15.18
C ILE A 763 6.04 -2.99 13.85
N ARG A 764 7.19 -3.25 13.23
CA ARG A 764 7.27 -4.04 11.98
C ARG A 764 6.80 -5.48 12.16
N LYS A 765 6.79 -6.02 13.39
CA LYS A 765 6.23 -7.35 13.66
C LYS A 765 4.71 -7.36 13.54
N THR A 766 4.08 -6.23 13.84
CA THR A 766 2.62 -6.04 13.80
C THR A 766 2.16 -5.34 12.53
N SER A 767 3.02 -5.07 11.56
CA SER A 767 2.62 -4.70 10.20
C SER A 767 2.88 -5.85 9.24
N MET A 768 1.88 -6.23 8.44
CA MET A 768 2.00 -7.40 7.56
C MET A 768 3.08 -7.18 6.50
N PHE A 769 3.09 -6.00 5.88
CA PHE A 769 4.09 -5.55 4.93
C PHE A 769 4.58 -4.15 5.34
N PRO A 770 5.59 -4.08 6.23
CA PRO A 770 6.01 -2.80 6.78
C PRO A 770 6.54 -1.84 5.71
N ARG A 771 6.23 -0.56 5.88
CA ARG A 771 6.78 0.56 5.09
C ARG A 771 7.51 1.53 6.01
N ASP A 772 8.75 1.82 5.65
CA ASP A 772 9.59 2.78 6.37
C ASP A 772 10.54 3.48 5.40
N PRO A 773 11.34 4.48 5.82
CA PRO A 773 12.19 5.24 4.91
C PRO A 773 13.22 4.41 4.11
N LYS A 774 13.46 3.15 4.48
CA LYS A 774 14.42 2.24 3.86
C LYS A 774 13.78 0.98 3.27
N ARG A 775 12.46 0.78 3.43
CA ARG A 775 11.77 -0.45 3.02
C ARG A 775 10.50 -0.13 2.24
N LEU A 776 10.52 -0.47 0.95
CA LEU A 776 9.38 -0.39 0.01
C LEU A 776 8.96 -1.76 -0.54
N SER A 777 9.75 -2.81 -0.28
CA SER A 777 9.49 -4.18 -0.75
C SER A 777 9.73 -5.18 0.39
N PRO A 778 9.09 -6.37 0.36
CA PRO A 778 7.89 -6.71 -0.42
C PRO A 778 6.65 -5.90 0.00
#